data_AF-A0A4Z0N8Z2-F1
#
_entry.id   AF-A0A4Z0N8Z2-F1
#
_cell.length_a   1.000
_cell.length_b   1.000
_cell.length_c   1.000
_cell.angle_alpha   90.00
_cell.angle_beta   90.00
_cell.angle_gamma   90.00
#
_symmetry.space_group_name_H-M   'P 1'
#
loop_
_entity.id
_entity.type
_entity.pdbx_description
1 polymer ?
#
loop_
_entity_poly.entity_id
_entity_poly.type
_entity_poly.pdbx_seq_one_letter_code
_entity_poly.pdbx_strand_id
1 'polypeptide(L)'
;MCAGDMRVFGDPAPHPAQDIELSSGWKLSSARGLPADGAAISAAGYDDTTWHPVRRMPATVLQTLEDDGVYPNLYYGKNLLTEVPQDLYKQDWWYRTTFSAPSAYQTYVLDFPGINYRAEVWLNGHRVADNRQIVGMYNDHELDVTRWLAPGKPNTLAVKVTPERAIQDVNGVELADSWYDWINWRYLGYQGPDKNPANGNSFVPDRNAGIWKPVYLKTSGPVSIGAATVNTELPLPDTDSARLTVYTTLHNYSPDRVRGVLRATITRDGKAPIHVDEPVSLAAGEKREVTLSPDHFAALTVSHPDLWWPYTMGRPDLYNLRLDFVQNREVTETSALKFGIRTITQGRDGDDTFAELGTGGNFYLKVNGKNFLVRGATYTPDLLYKYDPDRDAAILGYVKDLGLNMLRLESKISSQRFVEMADELGIPLMYGWMCCNQWEKWQQWDDEDRRVAQESMRSQIDMLRSHASVFVWANGSDGRPPSEVLAEYHQILTDLHWQNATVDTVSSLNRDADGQTLWDGIQMAGPYSWRPPSYWFSGRYGAARGASAEQGDNEHIPPFASLRKFIPPDKLWPINDTWFFHAGSGPQNSRLVNVQRVIDQRYGRSTNAQMFADKAQLAHYEATRAQFESFAANGWDGHKMTIYWMLNSHWPSFFGNIFDYYLRPGGAYYGAKKGLRPLSVVFDSYATGNHRQAKVSVVNQTPDTKTNLRVRVRTYDLKGAVRDDRSAGDITVDAGGAVQAMTLPPGPPDSPVFFVRCELLDAAGAVVADNVYWQSRRVDDVGPPSNDAAFDSKQVSWADMTALNVMPKVALDISAQGGADAGREVTISLHNPTPRIAFFERAELLSSPLADEILPIEYDDNYVTVFPGETVEITGRVPGSGPAPAWVRVTGYNSAPTVVQVH
;
A
#
# COMPACT_ATOMS: atom_id res chain seq x y z
N MET A 1 -56.75 -9.02 17.72
CA MET A 1 -56.30 -7.76 18.34
C MET A 1 -56.52 -7.89 19.83
N CYS A 2 -55.45 -8.06 20.59
CA CYS A 2 -55.50 -8.09 22.05
C CYS A 2 -55.11 -6.71 22.58
N ALA A 3 -55.56 -6.36 23.78
CA ALA A 3 -55.45 -5.02 24.37
C ALA A 3 -54.02 -4.45 24.55
N GLY A 4 -52.98 -5.21 24.21
CA GLY A 4 -51.59 -4.74 24.09
C GLY A 4 -51.26 -4.00 22.79
N ASP A 5 -52.09 -4.15 21.74
CA ASP A 5 -51.84 -3.58 20.39
C ASP A 5 -52.18 -2.07 20.28
N MET A 6 -52.70 -1.43 21.34
CA MET A 6 -53.19 -0.03 21.29
C MET A 6 -52.25 1.01 21.91
N ARG A 7 -51.05 0.64 22.39
CA ARG A 7 -50.07 1.61 22.95
C ARG A 7 -49.05 2.17 21.95
N VAL A 8 -49.20 1.94 20.65
CA VAL A 8 -48.22 2.37 19.61
C VAL A 8 -48.89 3.21 18.50
N PHE A 9 -49.78 4.14 18.86
CA PHE A 9 -50.41 5.07 17.91
C PHE A 9 -50.05 6.55 18.18
N GLY A 10 -49.10 6.81 19.08
CA GLY A 10 -48.76 8.16 19.55
C GLY A 10 -47.33 8.62 19.30
N ASP A 11 -46.42 7.75 18.82
CA ASP A 11 -45.03 8.14 18.58
C ASP A 11 -44.86 8.70 17.16
N PRO A 12 -44.08 9.78 16.98
CA PRO A 12 -43.76 10.31 15.66
C PRO A 12 -43.05 9.25 14.82
N ALA A 13 -43.23 9.32 13.49
CA ALA A 13 -42.61 8.41 12.54
C ALA A 13 -41.09 8.33 12.78
N PRO A 14 -40.51 7.13 13.02
CA PRO A 14 -39.07 6.95 13.16
C PRO A 14 -38.32 7.52 11.95
N HIS A 15 -37.24 8.23 12.25
CA HIS A 15 -36.29 8.71 11.24
C HIS A 15 -35.34 7.57 10.84
N PRO A 16 -34.90 7.50 9.57
CA PRO A 16 -33.93 6.51 9.15
C PRO A 16 -32.62 6.71 9.90
N ALA A 17 -31.96 5.62 10.27
CA ALA A 17 -30.69 5.64 10.97
C ALA A 17 -29.65 6.55 10.32
N GLN A 18 -28.79 7.15 11.14
CA GLN A 18 -27.73 8.03 10.69
C GLN A 18 -26.44 7.74 11.46
N ASP A 19 -25.36 7.55 10.72
CA ASP A 19 -24.00 7.55 11.25
C ASP A 19 -23.46 8.97 11.17
N ILE A 20 -23.20 9.57 12.33
CA ILE A 20 -22.72 10.94 12.44
C ILE A 20 -21.24 10.90 12.82
N GLU A 21 -20.37 11.24 11.88
CA GLU A 21 -18.94 11.38 12.17
C GLU A 21 -18.70 12.58 13.11
N LEU A 22 -18.04 12.32 14.24
CA LEU A 22 -17.61 13.33 15.20
C LEU A 22 -16.25 13.89 14.77
N SER A 23 -16.21 14.63 13.67
CA SER A 23 -14.93 15.08 13.05
C SER A 23 -14.39 16.42 13.55
N SER A 24 -15.16 17.15 14.37
CA SER A 24 -14.87 18.56 14.70
C SER A 24 -14.89 18.86 16.19
N GLY A 25 -14.30 20.01 16.57
CA GLY A 25 -14.34 20.54 17.94
C GLY A 25 -13.44 19.83 18.94
N TRP A 26 -12.58 18.91 18.48
CA TRP A 26 -11.69 18.16 19.34
C TRP A 26 -10.52 18.99 19.86
N LYS A 27 -10.15 18.76 21.11
CA LYS A 27 -8.97 19.32 21.77
C LYS A 27 -8.22 18.23 22.52
N LEU A 28 -6.91 18.44 22.68
CA LEU A 28 -5.96 17.53 23.29
C LEU A 28 -5.27 18.20 24.49
N SER A 29 -5.09 17.45 25.57
CA SER A 29 -4.22 17.88 26.67
C SER A 29 -3.54 16.70 27.34
N SER A 30 -2.40 16.96 27.97
CA SER A 30 -1.76 15.99 28.85
C SER A 30 -2.67 15.64 30.02
N ALA A 31 -2.84 14.36 30.33
CA ALA A 31 -3.50 13.97 31.58
C ALA A 31 -2.59 14.16 32.81
N ARG A 32 -1.28 14.35 32.60
CA ARG A 32 -0.32 14.52 33.70
C ARG A 32 -0.49 15.91 34.32
N GLY A 33 -0.75 15.94 35.63
CA GLY A 33 -0.85 17.19 36.39
C GLY A 33 -2.20 17.91 36.27
N LEU A 34 -3.18 17.33 35.55
CA LEU A 34 -4.55 17.83 35.58
C LEU A 34 -5.25 17.35 36.88
N PRO A 35 -5.80 18.27 37.70
CA PRO A 35 -6.49 17.89 38.93
C PRO A 35 -7.92 17.39 38.68
N ALA A 36 -8.51 17.74 37.54
CA ALA A 36 -9.86 17.33 37.16
C ALA A 36 -9.88 15.85 36.71
N ASP A 37 -10.88 15.11 37.16
CA ASP A 37 -11.13 13.74 36.72
C ASP A 37 -11.99 13.70 35.44
N GLY A 38 -12.24 12.49 34.92
CA GLY A 38 -13.03 12.32 33.70
C GLY A 38 -14.48 12.82 33.81
N ALA A 39 -15.07 12.78 35.02
CA ALA A 39 -16.41 13.32 35.25
C ALA A 39 -16.43 14.84 35.08
N ALA A 40 -15.44 15.53 35.66
CA ALA A 40 -15.31 16.97 35.51
C ALA A 40 -14.95 17.37 34.07
N ILE A 41 -14.05 16.65 33.40
CA ILE A 41 -13.59 16.97 32.03
C ILE A 41 -14.71 16.78 31.00
N SER A 42 -15.53 15.75 31.16
CA SER A 42 -16.68 15.47 30.28
C SER A 42 -17.93 16.30 30.64
N ALA A 43 -17.83 17.31 31.50
CA ALA A 43 -18.91 18.24 31.76
C ALA A 43 -18.94 19.39 30.73
N ALA A 44 -20.15 19.86 30.39
CA ALA A 44 -20.35 20.93 29.39
C ALA A 44 -19.60 22.24 29.72
N GLY A 45 -19.49 22.58 31.00
CA GLY A 45 -18.85 23.82 31.47
C GLY A 45 -17.36 23.71 31.80
N TYR A 46 -16.70 22.60 31.48
CA TYR A 46 -15.27 22.45 31.72
C TYR A 46 -14.46 23.43 30.86
N ASP A 47 -13.53 24.15 31.48
CA ASP A 47 -12.64 25.10 30.80
C ASP A 47 -11.46 24.36 30.17
N ASP A 48 -11.54 24.16 28.85
CA ASP A 48 -10.51 23.57 28.00
C ASP A 48 -9.89 24.61 27.05
N THR A 49 -9.91 25.90 27.42
CA THR A 49 -9.40 26.99 26.58
C THR A 49 -7.90 26.92 26.33
N THR A 50 -7.14 26.30 27.24
CA THR A 50 -5.68 26.13 27.15
C THR A 50 -5.25 24.82 26.49
N TRP A 51 -6.20 23.98 26.06
CA TRP A 51 -5.90 22.70 25.43
C TRP A 51 -5.51 22.89 23.96
N HIS A 52 -4.67 22.00 23.45
CA HIS A 52 -4.23 22.01 22.06
C HIS A 52 -5.41 21.71 21.12
N PRO A 53 -5.72 22.56 20.13
CA PRO A 53 -6.75 22.25 19.15
C PRO A 53 -6.33 21.08 18.26
N VAL A 54 -7.21 20.09 18.10
CA VAL A 54 -7.03 19.04 17.09
C VAL A 54 -7.59 19.56 15.77
N ARG A 55 -6.71 19.88 14.81
CA ARG A 55 -7.11 20.55 13.56
C ARG A 55 -7.94 19.67 12.63
N ARG A 56 -7.64 18.38 12.62
CA ARG A 56 -8.33 17.37 11.81
C ARG A 56 -8.39 16.08 12.61
N MET A 57 -9.57 15.53 12.79
CA MET A 57 -9.73 14.15 13.24
C MET A 57 -9.78 13.22 12.03
N PRO A 58 -9.31 11.97 12.15
CA PRO A 58 -8.58 11.38 13.29
C PRO A 58 -7.17 11.97 13.46
N ALA A 59 -6.59 11.85 14.66
CA ALA A 59 -5.25 12.35 14.94
C ALA A 59 -4.54 11.65 16.10
N THR A 60 -3.25 11.37 15.90
CA THR A 60 -2.34 10.96 16.98
C THR A 60 -1.87 12.17 17.80
N VAL A 61 -1.26 11.88 18.95
CA VAL A 61 -0.73 12.89 19.88
C VAL A 61 0.36 13.71 19.21
N LEU A 62 1.39 13.07 18.64
CA LEU A 62 2.49 13.82 18.01
C LEU A 62 2.04 14.62 16.80
N GLN A 63 1.15 14.09 15.97
CA GLN A 63 0.57 14.85 14.85
C GLN A 63 -0.11 16.13 15.36
N THR A 64 -0.93 16.01 16.43
CA THR A 64 -1.63 17.17 17.00
C THR A 64 -0.67 18.22 17.56
N LEU A 65 0.37 17.79 18.26
CA LEU A 65 1.36 18.69 18.86
C LEU A 65 2.24 19.38 17.80
N GLU A 66 2.60 18.67 16.73
CA GLU A 66 3.27 19.28 15.57
C GLU A 66 2.35 20.29 14.88
N ASP A 67 1.10 19.91 14.59
CA ASP A 67 0.12 20.81 13.97
C ASP A 67 -0.04 22.09 14.80
N ASP A 68 -0.23 21.99 16.11
CA ASP A 68 -0.38 23.15 17.01
C ASP A 68 0.92 23.96 17.21
N GLY A 69 2.05 23.51 16.66
CA GLY A 69 3.33 24.23 16.70
C GLY A 69 4.10 24.06 18.01
N VAL A 70 3.76 23.06 18.82
CA VAL A 70 4.55 22.66 20.01
C VAL A 70 5.91 22.14 19.59
N TYR A 71 5.95 21.37 18.50
CA TYR A 71 7.18 20.90 17.87
C TYR A 71 7.32 21.50 16.47
N PRO A 72 8.57 21.73 15.99
CA PRO A 72 8.80 22.07 14.58
C PRO A 72 8.50 20.84 13.70
N ASN A 73 8.65 21.00 12.37
CA ASN A 73 8.56 19.87 11.43
C ASN A 73 9.43 18.70 11.90
N LEU A 74 8.78 17.64 12.37
CA LEU A 74 9.40 16.49 13.00
C LEU A 74 10.22 15.67 12.00
N TYR A 75 9.90 15.78 10.72
CA TYR A 75 10.54 15.05 9.63
C TYR A 75 11.78 15.75 9.07
N TYR A 76 12.14 16.93 9.59
CA TYR A 76 13.35 17.65 9.16
C TYR A 76 14.55 17.33 10.06
N GLY A 77 15.68 16.99 9.46
CA GLY A 77 16.96 16.77 10.12
C GLY A 77 16.89 15.65 11.15
N LYS A 78 16.91 16.01 12.44
CA LYS A 78 16.73 15.05 13.53
C LYS A 78 15.71 15.55 14.54
N ASN A 79 14.78 16.41 14.12
CA ASN A 79 13.87 17.10 15.03
C ASN A 79 13.02 16.12 15.86
N LEU A 80 12.53 15.02 15.26
CA LEU A 80 11.81 13.97 15.99
C LEU A 80 12.63 13.35 17.14
N LEU A 81 13.96 13.33 17.02
CA LEU A 81 14.86 12.85 18.07
C LEU A 81 15.23 13.95 19.08
N THR A 82 15.46 15.18 18.61
CA THR A 82 16.07 16.24 19.45
C THR A 82 15.06 17.14 20.15
N GLU A 83 13.87 17.32 19.57
CA GLU A 83 12.86 18.26 20.07
C GLU A 83 11.76 17.55 20.88
N VAL A 84 11.58 16.25 20.68
CA VAL A 84 10.51 15.47 21.32
C VAL A 84 11.06 14.67 22.51
N PRO A 85 10.40 14.69 23.68
CA PRO A 85 10.71 13.78 24.78
C PRO A 85 10.54 12.32 24.33
N GLN A 86 11.61 11.53 24.36
CA GLN A 86 11.58 10.14 23.85
C GLN A 86 10.78 9.18 24.74
N ASP A 87 10.32 9.64 25.90
CA ASP A 87 9.43 8.93 26.80
C ASP A 87 8.00 9.47 26.77
N LEU A 88 7.59 10.17 25.69
CA LEU A 88 6.23 10.72 25.57
C LEU A 88 5.15 9.64 25.67
N TYR A 89 5.44 8.42 25.23
CA TYR A 89 4.59 7.24 25.41
C TYR A 89 4.32 6.96 26.89
N LYS A 90 5.10 7.50 27.84
CA LYS A 90 4.88 7.43 29.31
C LYS A 90 3.75 8.31 29.83
N GLN A 91 3.12 9.10 28.96
CA GLN A 91 2.10 10.08 29.31
C GLN A 91 0.72 9.67 28.81
N ASP A 92 -0.29 9.73 29.69
CA ASP A 92 -1.71 9.63 29.30
C ASP A 92 -2.18 10.97 28.70
N TRP A 93 -3.18 10.91 27.81
CA TRP A 93 -3.68 12.07 27.06
C TRP A 93 -5.20 12.14 27.08
N TRP A 94 -5.75 13.34 27.23
CA TRP A 94 -7.17 13.59 27.10
C TRP A 94 -7.51 14.18 25.74
N TYR A 95 -8.45 13.56 25.06
CA TYR A 95 -9.17 14.12 23.93
C TYR A 95 -10.56 14.55 24.38
N ARG A 96 -11.00 15.76 24.04
CA ARG A 96 -12.32 16.29 24.42
C ARG A 96 -13.01 16.94 23.23
N THR A 97 -14.30 16.70 23.05
CA THR A 97 -15.13 17.43 22.08
C THR A 97 -16.55 17.67 22.62
N THR A 98 -17.29 18.55 21.93
CA THR A 98 -18.73 18.73 22.13
C THR A 98 -19.47 18.51 20.82
N PHE A 99 -20.58 17.79 20.87
CA PHE A 99 -21.39 17.50 19.69
C PHE A 99 -22.88 17.57 20.01
N SER A 100 -23.72 17.68 18.99
CA SER A 100 -25.19 17.63 19.15
C SER A 100 -25.70 16.28 18.67
N ALA A 101 -26.47 15.60 19.52
CA ALA A 101 -27.15 14.36 19.14
C ALA A 101 -28.56 14.67 18.64
N PRO A 102 -29.03 14.10 17.52
CA PRO A 102 -30.42 14.23 17.09
C PRO A 102 -31.38 13.65 18.14
N SER A 103 -32.60 14.18 18.28
CA SER A 103 -33.59 13.72 19.28
C SER A 103 -34.60 12.69 18.77
N ALA A 104 -34.42 12.23 17.53
CA ALA A 104 -35.39 11.44 16.78
C ALA A 104 -35.25 9.92 16.93
N TYR A 105 -34.27 9.45 17.72
CA TYR A 105 -33.86 8.05 17.76
C TYR A 105 -34.01 7.46 19.16
N GLN A 106 -34.09 6.12 19.23
CA GLN A 106 -34.24 5.40 20.51
C GLN A 106 -32.91 4.84 21.01
N THR A 107 -31.98 4.58 20.09
CA THR A 107 -30.69 3.98 20.39
C THR A 107 -29.56 4.82 19.82
N TYR A 108 -28.50 4.95 20.61
CA TYR A 108 -27.31 5.71 20.29
C TYR A 108 -26.07 4.91 20.67
N VAL A 109 -25.19 4.66 19.70
CA VAL A 109 -23.94 3.92 19.90
C VAL A 109 -22.77 4.83 19.51
N LEU A 110 -21.81 5.01 20.41
CA LEU A 110 -20.51 5.58 20.04
C LEU A 110 -19.64 4.46 19.49
N ASP A 111 -19.07 4.69 18.32
CA ASP A 111 -18.19 3.78 17.62
C ASP A 111 -16.79 4.39 17.54
N PHE A 112 -15.80 3.63 18.01
CA PHE A 112 -14.37 3.92 17.91
C PHE A 112 -13.65 2.79 17.16
N PRO A 113 -13.53 2.86 15.82
CA PRO A 113 -12.91 1.82 15.00
C PRO A 113 -11.39 1.66 15.19
N GLY A 114 -10.74 2.57 15.93
CA GLY A 114 -9.30 2.57 16.14
C GLY A 114 -8.82 3.60 17.16
N ILE A 115 -8.36 3.11 18.31
CA ILE A 115 -7.68 3.87 19.36
C ILE A 115 -6.35 3.18 19.65
N ASN A 116 -5.25 3.94 19.70
CA ASN A 116 -3.97 3.40 20.13
C ASN A 116 -3.57 3.97 21.52
N TYR A 117 -3.42 3.18 22.59
CA TYR A 117 -3.67 1.73 22.68
C TYR A 117 -4.87 1.36 23.55
N ARG A 118 -5.08 2.10 24.64
CA ARG A 118 -6.16 1.87 25.62
C ARG A 118 -6.89 3.18 25.87
N ALA A 119 -8.16 3.13 26.29
CA ALA A 119 -8.82 4.37 26.71
C ALA A 119 -9.89 4.24 27.80
N GLU A 120 -10.12 5.35 28.51
CA GLU A 120 -11.34 5.56 29.29
C GLU A 120 -12.26 6.51 28.53
N VAL A 121 -13.54 6.15 28.37
CA VAL A 121 -14.52 6.96 27.64
C VAL A 121 -15.55 7.54 28.61
N TRP A 122 -15.71 8.85 28.57
CA TRP A 122 -16.60 9.62 29.44
C TRP A 122 -17.54 10.50 28.63
N LEU A 123 -18.83 10.48 28.97
CA LEU A 123 -19.88 11.24 28.31
C LEU A 123 -20.72 11.96 29.36
N ASN A 124 -20.82 13.28 29.26
CA ASN A 124 -21.66 14.12 30.13
C ASN A 124 -21.45 13.87 31.64
N GLY A 125 -20.21 13.66 32.08
CA GLY A 125 -19.87 13.38 33.48
C GLY A 125 -19.92 11.91 33.88
N HIS A 126 -20.29 11.00 32.98
CA HIS A 126 -20.42 9.57 33.26
C HIS A 126 -19.34 8.76 32.55
N ARG A 127 -18.71 7.81 33.26
CA ARG A 127 -17.80 6.84 32.63
C ARG A 127 -18.61 5.78 31.89
N VAL A 128 -18.46 5.75 30.57
CA VAL A 128 -19.12 4.81 29.66
C VAL A 128 -18.33 3.50 29.58
N ALA A 129 -17.01 3.59 29.45
CA ALA A 129 -16.11 2.45 29.39
C ALA A 129 -14.78 2.77 30.07
N ASP A 130 -14.13 1.75 30.63
CA ASP A 130 -12.79 1.87 31.21
C ASP A 130 -11.68 1.28 30.32
N ASN A 131 -10.43 1.52 30.72
CA ASN A 131 -9.25 1.11 29.97
C ASN A 131 -8.98 -0.41 29.95
N ARG A 132 -9.82 -1.25 30.56
CA ARG A 132 -9.79 -2.71 30.39
C ARG A 132 -10.76 -3.17 29.31
N GLN A 133 -11.76 -2.34 29.01
CA GLN A 133 -12.76 -2.59 27.96
C GLN A 133 -12.30 -2.03 26.61
N ILE A 134 -11.58 -0.90 26.61
CA ILE A 134 -11.05 -0.26 25.42
C ILE A 134 -9.55 -0.52 25.37
N VAL A 135 -9.13 -1.53 24.60
CA VAL A 135 -7.76 -2.01 24.45
C VAL A 135 -7.61 -2.55 23.04
N GLY A 136 -6.51 -2.22 22.35
CA GLY A 136 -6.18 -2.78 21.04
C GLY A 136 -6.27 -1.75 19.91
N MET A 137 -5.17 -1.53 19.19
CA MET A 137 -5.12 -0.56 18.07
C MET A 137 -6.13 -0.87 16.96
N TYR A 138 -6.35 -2.16 16.71
CA TYR A 138 -7.22 -2.69 15.66
C TYR A 138 -8.57 -3.19 16.16
N ASN A 139 -8.89 -2.96 17.44
CA ASN A 139 -10.19 -3.31 17.97
C ASN A 139 -11.20 -2.21 17.64
N ASP A 140 -12.34 -2.63 17.10
CA ASP A 140 -13.52 -1.79 17.01
C ASP A 140 -14.27 -1.81 18.36
N HIS A 141 -14.70 -0.64 18.83
CA HIS A 141 -15.34 -0.47 20.12
C HIS A 141 -16.69 0.25 19.97
N GLU A 142 -17.76 -0.53 19.94
CA GLU A 142 -19.14 -0.05 19.95
C GLU A 142 -19.69 0.06 21.38
N LEU A 143 -20.08 1.27 21.79
CA LEU A 143 -20.56 1.59 23.13
C LEU A 143 -21.99 2.13 23.08
N ASP A 144 -22.96 1.36 23.58
CA ASP A 144 -24.33 1.87 23.77
C ASP A 144 -24.33 3.00 24.82
N VAL A 145 -24.54 4.22 24.33
CA VAL A 145 -24.52 5.44 25.14
C VAL A 145 -25.89 6.04 25.39
N THR A 146 -26.95 5.35 24.97
CA THR A 146 -28.34 5.83 24.98
C THR A 146 -28.74 6.46 26.32
N ARG A 147 -28.36 5.84 27.45
CA ARG A 147 -28.73 6.30 28.79
C ARG A 147 -27.97 7.53 29.31
N TRP A 148 -26.84 7.89 28.70
CA TRP A 148 -25.99 9.01 29.13
C TRP A 148 -26.05 10.20 28.17
N LEU A 149 -26.54 9.97 26.95
CA LEU A 149 -26.72 11.01 25.96
C LEU A 149 -27.87 11.95 26.37
N ALA A 150 -27.75 13.22 25.97
CA ALA A 150 -28.79 14.22 26.05
C ALA A 150 -29.25 14.56 24.62
N PRO A 151 -30.27 13.88 24.08
CA PRO A 151 -30.73 14.11 22.72
C PRO A 151 -31.29 15.52 22.53
N GLY A 152 -31.02 16.12 21.37
CA GLY A 152 -31.41 17.49 21.02
C GLY A 152 -30.63 18.58 21.77
N LYS A 153 -29.62 18.22 22.57
CA LYS A 153 -28.79 19.15 23.35
C LYS A 153 -27.29 18.93 23.03
N PRO A 154 -26.42 19.90 23.36
CA PRO A 154 -24.98 19.68 23.36
C PRO A 154 -24.60 18.57 24.35
N ASN A 155 -23.73 17.66 23.91
CA ASN A 155 -23.13 16.59 24.67
C ASN A 155 -21.61 16.81 24.69
N THR A 156 -20.96 16.42 25.78
CA THR A 156 -19.50 16.51 25.92
C THR A 156 -18.91 15.12 26.08
N LEU A 157 -18.01 14.77 25.15
CA LEU A 157 -17.25 13.53 25.15
C LEU A 157 -15.82 13.83 25.59
N ALA A 158 -15.29 13.02 26.51
CA ALA A 158 -13.89 13.02 26.88
C ALA A 158 -13.34 11.59 26.82
N VAL A 159 -12.18 11.42 26.18
CA VAL A 159 -11.51 10.14 25.98
C VAL A 159 -10.11 10.26 26.54
N LYS A 160 -9.78 9.48 27.57
CA LYS A 160 -8.44 9.40 28.12
C LYS A 160 -7.69 8.26 27.46
N VAL A 161 -6.75 8.57 26.58
CA VAL A 161 -5.91 7.60 25.88
C VAL A 161 -4.66 7.29 26.72
N THR A 162 -4.37 6.00 26.86
CA THR A 162 -3.14 5.45 27.42
C THR A 162 -2.34 4.80 26.28
N PRO A 163 -1.15 5.31 25.94
CA PRO A 163 -0.25 4.69 24.98
C PRO A 163 0.19 3.28 25.40
N GLU A 164 0.76 2.54 24.45
CA GLU A 164 1.52 1.32 24.71
C GLU A 164 2.64 1.59 25.73
N ARG A 165 2.75 0.71 26.75
CA ARG A 165 3.73 0.70 27.84
C ARG A 165 4.71 -0.47 27.74
N ALA A 166 4.27 -1.60 27.21
CA ALA A 166 5.05 -2.83 27.16
C ALA A 166 6.06 -2.78 26.00
N ILE A 167 7.26 -3.27 26.25
CA ILE A 167 8.34 -3.36 25.28
C ILE A 167 8.66 -4.84 25.10
N GLN A 168 8.50 -5.32 23.88
CA GLN A 168 8.76 -6.72 23.55
C GLN A 168 10.17 -7.14 23.95
N ASP A 169 10.30 -8.40 24.37
CA ASP A 169 11.55 -9.01 24.88
C ASP A 169 12.12 -8.31 26.13
N VAL A 170 11.40 -7.37 26.74
CA VAL A 170 11.79 -6.67 27.98
C VAL A 170 10.79 -6.92 29.10
N ASN A 171 9.53 -6.56 28.91
CA ASN A 171 8.49 -6.63 29.94
C ASN A 171 7.09 -7.02 29.44
N GLY A 172 6.96 -7.50 28.21
CA GLY A 172 5.71 -7.98 27.62
C GLY A 172 5.44 -7.36 26.25
N VAL A 173 4.24 -7.55 25.72
CA VAL A 173 3.80 -6.98 24.44
C VAL A 173 2.46 -6.27 24.61
N GLU A 174 2.10 -5.43 23.64
CA GLU A 174 0.77 -4.86 23.46
C GLU A 174 0.49 -4.83 21.95
N LEU A 175 -0.66 -5.33 21.51
CA LEU A 175 -0.91 -5.62 20.09
C LEU A 175 -1.30 -4.38 19.28
N ALA A 176 -0.32 -3.52 18.98
CA ALA A 176 -0.45 -2.37 18.09
C ALA A 176 0.46 -2.48 16.85
N ASP A 177 0.61 -1.43 16.04
CA ASP A 177 1.65 -1.36 15.01
C ASP A 177 3.03 -1.02 15.56
N SER A 178 4.06 -1.54 14.90
CA SER A 178 5.45 -1.16 15.13
C SER A 178 6.16 -0.72 13.84
N TRP A 179 7.24 0.04 14.02
CA TRP A 179 8.17 0.47 12.97
C TRP A 179 9.52 -0.27 13.04
N TYR A 180 9.52 -1.46 13.67
CA TYR A 180 10.65 -2.28 14.09
C TYR A 180 11.96 -2.06 13.32
N ASP A 181 12.00 -2.41 12.04
CA ASP A 181 13.19 -2.23 11.20
C ASP A 181 13.06 -1.12 10.16
N TRP A 182 11.87 -0.50 10.03
CA TRP A 182 11.53 0.51 9.04
C TRP A 182 12.08 1.90 9.38
N ILE A 183 12.21 2.21 10.67
CA ILE A 183 13.00 3.34 11.19
C ILE A 183 14.20 2.83 11.97
N ASN A 184 15.27 3.62 12.03
CA ASN A 184 16.54 3.20 12.62
C ASN A 184 16.52 3.14 14.16
N TRP A 185 16.53 1.93 14.73
CA TRP A 185 16.50 1.72 16.19
C TRP A 185 17.75 2.29 16.88
N ARG A 186 18.83 2.62 16.14
CA ARG A 186 20.01 3.32 16.69
C ARG A 186 19.66 4.69 17.26
N TYR A 187 18.53 5.25 16.85
CA TYR A 187 18.09 6.58 17.22
C TYR A 187 16.73 6.58 17.89
N LEU A 188 15.72 5.92 17.31
CA LEU A 188 14.34 5.95 17.80
C LEU A 188 13.96 4.64 18.48
N GLY A 189 13.16 4.75 19.55
CA GLY A 189 12.67 3.61 20.31
C GLY A 189 13.63 3.11 21.39
N TYR A 190 13.47 1.85 21.78
CA TYR A 190 14.26 1.20 22.81
C TYR A 190 15.55 0.62 22.23
N GLN A 191 16.70 0.92 22.85
CA GLN A 191 18.02 0.54 22.34
C GLN A 191 18.66 -0.63 23.11
N GLY A 192 17.94 -1.26 24.03
CA GLY A 192 18.51 -2.29 24.91
C GLY A 192 19.46 -1.72 25.98
N PRO A 193 19.89 -2.57 26.94
CA PRO A 193 21.04 -2.28 27.78
C PRO A 193 22.27 -1.97 26.94
N ASP A 194 23.11 -1.03 27.37
CA ASP A 194 24.33 -0.58 26.69
C ASP A 194 24.13 -0.11 25.23
N LYS A 195 22.88 0.18 24.83
CA LYS A 195 22.51 0.55 23.45
C LYS A 195 22.85 -0.55 22.42
N ASN A 196 22.66 -1.83 22.78
CA ASN A 196 22.93 -2.95 21.88
C ASN A 196 21.93 -3.03 20.72
N PRO A 197 22.42 -2.91 19.47
CA PRO A 197 21.67 -3.14 18.24
C PRO A 197 20.80 -4.38 18.15
N ALA A 198 21.28 -5.49 18.70
CA ALA A 198 20.61 -6.78 18.56
C ALA A 198 19.31 -6.87 19.39
N ASN A 199 19.08 -5.90 20.28
CA ASN A 199 17.95 -5.87 21.21
C ASN A 199 17.09 -4.60 21.04
N GLY A 200 17.22 -3.93 19.89
CA GLY A 200 16.52 -2.68 19.61
C GLY A 200 15.06 -2.91 19.18
N ASN A 201 14.17 -2.01 19.61
CA ASN A 201 12.79 -1.94 19.14
C ASN A 201 12.49 -0.50 18.71
N SER A 202 12.24 -0.30 17.41
CA SER A 202 11.92 1.03 16.89
C SER A 202 10.45 1.40 17.06
N PHE A 203 10.22 2.59 17.57
CA PHE A 203 8.92 3.25 17.62
C PHE A 203 9.09 4.77 17.75
N VAL A 204 8.07 5.53 17.35
CA VAL A 204 8.02 6.98 17.56
C VAL A 204 7.78 7.32 19.04
N PRO A 205 8.16 8.53 19.51
CA PRO A 205 8.16 8.85 20.94
C PRO A 205 6.82 8.69 21.67
N ASP A 206 5.68 8.89 21.01
CA ASP A 206 4.33 8.67 21.57
C ASP A 206 3.76 7.28 21.29
N ARG A 207 4.50 6.42 20.58
CA ARG A 207 4.03 5.14 20.03
C ARG A 207 2.72 5.27 19.26
N ASN A 208 2.56 6.34 18.48
CA ASN A 208 1.36 6.62 17.71
C ASN A 208 0.08 6.65 18.55
N ALA A 209 0.17 7.01 19.82
CA ALA A 209 -1.00 7.07 20.69
C ALA A 209 -2.03 8.10 20.18
N GLY A 210 -3.31 7.77 20.32
CA GLY A 210 -4.40 8.67 19.97
C GLY A 210 -5.60 7.96 19.38
N ILE A 211 -6.53 8.74 18.85
CA ILE A 211 -7.71 8.26 18.12
C ILE A 211 -7.38 8.38 16.64
N TRP A 212 -7.01 7.26 16.02
CA TRP A 212 -6.38 7.24 14.70
C TRP A 212 -7.33 6.82 13.57
N LYS A 213 -8.56 6.39 13.89
CA LYS A 213 -9.67 6.21 12.95
C LYS A 213 -10.87 7.11 13.30
N PRO A 214 -11.78 7.40 12.33
CA PRO A 214 -12.92 8.30 12.56
C PRO A 214 -13.87 7.79 13.64
N VAL A 215 -14.39 8.69 14.47
CA VAL A 215 -15.34 8.36 15.55
C VAL A 215 -16.75 8.64 15.08
N TYR A 216 -17.69 7.71 15.29
CA TYR A 216 -19.07 7.88 14.88
C TYR A 216 -20.05 7.84 16.06
N LEU A 217 -21.13 8.60 15.96
CA LEU A 217 -22.36 8.38 16.70
C LEU A 217 -23.35 7.71 15.75
N LYS A 218 -23.54 6.40 15.91
CA LYS A 218 -24.57 5.63 15.19
C LYS A 218 -25.90 5.79 15.90
N THR A 219 -26.96 6.03 15.13
CA THR A 219 -28.31 6.28 15.66
C THR A 219 -29.33 5.37 15.00
N SER A 220 -30.23 4.79 15.79
CA SER A 220 -31.18 3.80 15.29
C SER A 220 -32.51 3.81 16.04
N GLY A 221 -33.49 3.11 15.46
CA GLY A 221 -34.69 2.69 16.18
C GLY A 221 -34.37 1.64 17.26
N PRO A 222 -35.34 0.80 17.67
CA PRO A 222 -35.10 -0.23 18.68
C PRO A 222 -34.18 -1.38 18.21
N VAL A 223 -33.97 -1.50 16.90
CA VAL A 223 -33.14 -2.53 16.27
C VAL A 223 -32.10 -1.84 15.40
N SER A 224 -30.83 -2.21 15.54
CA SER A 224 -29.76 -1.84 14.60
C SER A 224 -29.45 -2.98 13.63
N ILE A 225 -28.91 -2.62 12.47
CA ILE A 225 -28.30 -3.53 11.50
C ILE A 225 -26.78 -3.37 11.66
N GLY A 226 -26.10 -4.45 12.03
CA GLY A 226 -24.64 -4.51 12.12
C GLY A 226 -23.98 -4.70 10.76
N ALA A 227 -22.65 -4.87 10.78
CA ALA A 227 -21.86 -5.11 9.58
C ALA A 227 -22.45 -6.23 8.72
N ALA A 228 -22.49 -5.99 7.40
CA ALA A 228 -23.05 -6.90 6.43
C ALA A 228 -22.01 -7.26 5.36
N THR A 229 -22.21 -8.42 4.72
CA THR A 229 -21.40 -8.85 3.57
C THR A 229 -22.27 -9.59 2.55
N VAL A 230 -21.83 -9.59 1.29
CA VAL A 230 -22.42 -10.38 0.22
C VAL A 230 -21.35 -11.34 -0.31
N ASN A 231 -21.53 -12.63 -0.04
CA ASN A 231 -20.69 -13.66 -0.63
C ASN A 231 -21.22 -14.04 -2.00
N THR A 232 -20.31 -14.22 -2.96
CA THR A 232 -20.68 -14.48 -4.36
C THR A 232 -20.00 -15.72 -4.91
N GLU A 233 -20.79 -16.60 -5.52
CA GLU A 233 -20.31 -17.84 -6.13
C GLU A 233 -20.62 -17.84 -7.63
N LEU A 234 -19.60 -18.08 -8.45
CA LEU A 234 -19.72 -18.27 -9.89
C LEU A 234 -19.61 -19.77 -10.23
N PRO A 235 -20.41 -20.29 -11.17
CA PRO A 235 -20.31 -21.66 -11.67
C PRO A 235 -19.13 -21.81 -12.65
N LEU A 236 -17.91 -21.56 -12.18
CA LEU A 236 -16.71 -21.56 -13.01
C LEU A 236 -16.54 -22.87 -13.79
N PRO A 237 -16.13 -22.83 -15.08
CA PRO A 237 -15.60 -21.66 -15.79
C PRO A 237 -16.68 -20.71 -16.34
N ASP A 238 -17.96 -21.06 -16.22
CA ASP A 238 -19.04 -20.19 -16.67
C ASP A 238 -19.20 -18.99 -15.73
N THR A 239 -19.45 -17.83 -16.33
CA THR A 239 -19.61 -16.55 -15.63
C THR A 239 -20.94 -15.87 -15.96
N ASP A 240 -21.88 -16.61 -16.52
CA ASP A 240 -23.18 -16.14 -16.98
C ASP A 240 -24.25 -16.13 -15.88
N SER A 241 -23.89 -16.57 -14.67
CA SER A 241 -24.74 -16.50 -13.48
C SER A 241 -23.90 -16.39 -12.21
N ALA A 242 -24.50 -15.83 -11.15
CA ALA A 242 -23.90 -15.76 -9.82
C ALA A 242 -24.93 -16.05 -8.73
N ARG A 243 -24.53 -16.80 -7.71
CA ARG A 243 -25.31 -17.02 -6.48
C ARG A 243 -24.82 -16.04 -5.42
N LEU A 244 -25.73 -15.27 -4.84
CA LEU A 244 -25.42 -14.26 -3.82
C LEU A 244 -26.00 -14.69 -2.47
N THR A 245 -25.19 -14.66 -1.42
CA THR A 245 -25.66 -14.86 -0.04
C THR A 245 -25.34 -13.63 0.79
N VAL A 246 -26.37 -13.00 1.36
CA VAL A 246 -26.24 -11.82 2.21
C VAL A 246 -26.24 -12.25 3.67
N TYR A 247 -25.22 -11.81 4.42
CA TYR A 247 -25.12 -11.99 5.87
C TYR A 247 -25.15 -10.62 6.55
N THR A 248 -25.88 -10.52 7.65
CA THR A 248 -25.87 -9.34 8.54
C THR A 248 -26.31 -9.75 9.94
N THR A 249 -25.99 -8.94 10.94
CA THR A 249 -26.47 -9.13 12.31
C THR A 249 -27.52 -8.08 12.66
N LEU A 250 -28.62 -8.50 13.30
CA LEU A 250 -29.58 -7.58 13.91
C LEU A 250 -29.41 -7.59 15.42
N HIS A 251 -29.50 -6.43 16.06
CA HIS A 251 -29.47 -6.31 17.52
C HIS A 251 -30.65 -5.48 18.02
N ASN A 252 -31.47 -6.09 18.88
CA ASN A 252 -32.58 -5.42 19.55
C ASN A 252 -32.14 -4.81 20.89
N TYR A 253 -31.99 -3.49 20.95
CA TYR A 253 -31.62 -2.76 22.17
C TYR A 253 -32.81 -2.52 23.12
N SER A 254 -34.04 -2.77 22.66
CA SER A 254 -35.23 -2.53 23.48
C SER A 254 -35.43 -3.62 24.55
N PRO A 255 -36.09 -3.30 25.68
CA PRO A 255 -36.45 -4.27 26.70
C PRO A 255 -37.60 -5.20 26.27
N ASP A 256 -38.17 -4.98 25.09
CA ASP A 256 -39.31 -5.70 24.57
C ASP A 256 -38.95 -6.56 23.36
N ARG A 257 -39.81 -7.53 23.03
CA ARG A 257 -39.70 -8.27 21.78
C ARG A 257 -40.05 -7.35 20.62
N VAL A 258 -39.16 -7.27 19.63
CA VAL A 258 -39.40 -6.54 18.38
C VAL A 258 -39.75 -7.52 17.26
N ARG A 259 -40.65 -7.09 16.37
CA ARG A 259 -41.02 -7.77 15.13
C ARG A 259 -40.95 -6.78 13.98
N GLY A 260 -40.38 -7.22 12.86
CA GLY A 260 -40.23 -6.42 11.66
C GLY A 260 -39.89 -7.28 10.45
N VAL A 261 -39.49 -6.64 9.37
CA VAL A 261 -39.00 -7.28 8.15
C VAL A 261 -37.62 -6.72 7.86
N LEU A 262 -36.63 -7.59 7.68
CA LEU A 262 -35.36 -7.20 7.07
C LEU A 262 -35.55 -7.23 5.55
N ARG A 263 -35.47 -6.06 4.92
CA ARG A 263 -35.56 -5.90 3.46
C ARG A 263 -34.19 -5.66 2.88
N ALA A 264 -33.75 -6.54 1.97
CA ALA A 264 -32.58 -6.32 1.14
C ALA A 264 -32.99 -5.82 -0.25
N THR A 265 -32.34 -4.75 -0.71
CA THR A 265 -32.47 -4.19 -2.05
C THR A 265 -31.09 -4.10 -2.69
N ILE A 266 -30.87 -4.84 -3.79
CA ILE A 266 -29.63 -4.80 -4.56
C ILE A 266 -29.87 -4.04 -5.85
N THR A 267 -29.05 -3.03 -6.13
CA THR A 267 -29.17 -2.18 -7.32
C THR A 267 -27.85 -1.99 -8.04
N ARG A 268 -27.95 -1.78 -9.35
CA ARG A 268 -26.87 -1.35 -10.21
C ARG A 268 -27.45 -0.70 -11.46
N ASP A 269 -26.81 0.36 -11.95
CA ASP A 269 -27.27 1.09 -13.13
C ASP A 269 -27.42 0.15 -14.33
N GLY A 270 -28.57 0.23 -15.00
CA GLY A 270 -28.91 -0.61 -16.15
C GLY A 270 -29.34 -2.05 -15.83
N LYS A 271 -29.40 -2.46 -14.55
CA LYS A 271 -29.93 -3.76 -14.12
C LYS A 271 -31.25 -3.59 -13.36
N ALA A 272 -32.11 -4.62 -13.41
CA ALA A 272 -33.32 -4.63 -12.61
C ALA A 272 -32.96 -4.79 -11.12
N PRO A 273 -33.61 -4.03 -10.21
CA PRO A 273 -33.34 -4.16 -8.78
C PRO A 273 -33.83 -5.52 -8.26
N ILE A 274 -33.08 -6.10 -7.33
CA ILE A 274 -33.46 -7.32 -6.63
C ILE A 274 -33.99 -6.94 -5.25
N HIS A 275 -35.13 -7.51 -4.86
CA HIS A 275 -35.75 -7.27 -3.57
C HIS A 275 -36.02 -8.59 -2.85
N VAL A 276 -35.63 -8.65 -1.58
CA VAL A 276 -35.83 -9.80 -0.69
C VAL A 276 -36.31 -9.29 0.66
N ASP A 277 -37.39 -9.89 1.19
CA ASP A 277 -37.98 -9.54 2.48
C ASP A 277 -37.98 -10.76 3.40
N GLU A 278 -37.31 -10.67 4.55
CA GLU A 278 -37.28 -11.72 5.58
C GLU A 278 -37.97 -11.24 6.87
N PRO A 279 -39.09 -11.86 7.28
CA PRO A 279 -39.74 -11.56 8.55
C PRO A 279 -38.86 -11.98 9.73
N VAL A 280 -38.67 -11.07 10.68
CA VAL A 280 -37.79 -11.30 11.84
C VAL A 280 -38.50 -10.97 13.15
N SER A 281 -38.32 -11.82 14.16
CA SER A 281 -38.66 -11.51 15.56
C SER A 281 -37.43 -11.66 16.43
N LEU A 282 -37.13 -10.64 17.21
CA LEU A 282 -35.98 -10.58 18.12
C LEU A 282 -36.50 -10.41 19.55
N ALA A 283 -36.05 -11.26 20.48
CA ALA A 283 -36.27 -11.06 21.90
C ALA A 283 -35.54 -9.80 22.40
N ALA A 284 -35.89 -9.34 23.60
CA ALA A 284 -35.21 -8.22 24.24
C ALA A 284 -33.71 -8.50 24.37
N GLY A 285 -32.86 -7.58 23.91
CA GLY A 285 -31.40 -7.75 23.92
C GLY A 285 -30.86 -8.82 22.97
N GLU A 286 -31.68 -9.44 22.11
CA GLU A 286 -31.21 -10.48 21.19
C GLU A 286 -30.34 -9.87 20.09
N LYS A 287 -29.12 -10.39 19.95
CA LYS A 287 -28.24 -10.22 18.78
C LYS A 287 -28.28 -11.50 17.96
N ARG A 288 -28.69 -11.42 16.69
CA ARG A 288 -28.85 -12.59 15.81
C ARG A 288 -28.38 -12.30 14.39
N GLU A 289 -27.57 -13.21 13.83
CA GLU A 289 -27.26 -13.22 12.39
C GLU A 289 -28.48 -13.63 11.56
N VAL A 290 -28.74 -12.91 10.48
CA VAL A 290 -29.75 -13.22 9.48
C VAL A 290 -29.05 -13.49 8.14
N THR A 291 -29.40 -14.62 7.52
CA THR A 291 -28.86 -15.06 6.23
C THR A 291 -29.95 -15.02 5.17
N LEU A 292 -29.71 -14.29 4.08
CA LEU A 292 -30.53 -14.30 2.88
C LEU A 292 -29.77 -15.06 1.79
N SER A 293 -30.18 -16.30 1.52
CA SER A 293 -29.50 -17.20 0.58
C SER A 293 -30.33 -17.47 -0.68
N PRO A 294 -29.71 -17.88 -1.79
CA PRO A 294 -30.42 -18.19 -3.02
C PRO A 294 -31.30 -19.45 -2.92
N ASP A 295 -31.08 -20.29 -1.90
CA ASP A 295 -31.92 -21.47 -1.62
C ASP A 295 -33.28 -21.09 -1.03
N HIS A 296 -33.34 -19.97 -0.30
CA HIS A 296 -34.58 -19.41 0.23
C HIS A 296 -35.17 -18.32 -0.69
N PHE A 297 -34.32 -17.57 -1.38
CA PHE A 297 -34.70 -16.46 -2.23
C PHE A 297 -34.10 -16.61 -3.63
N ALA A 298 -34.85 -17.25 -4.54
CA ALA A 298 -34.40 -17.49 -5.92
C ALA A 298 -33.92 -16.23 -6.67
N ALA A 299 -34.43 -15.05 -6.29
CA ALA A 299 -34.01 -13.75 -6.84
C ALA A 299 -32.52 -13.40 -6.57
N LEU A 300 -31.88 -14.06 -5.61
CA LEU A 300 -30.44 -13.96 -5.33
C LEU A 300 -29.58 -14.85 -6.23
N THR A 301 -30.18 -15.54 -7.20
CA THR A 301 -29.46 -16.11 -8.34
C THR A 301 -29.53 -15.12 -9.50
N VAL A 302 -28.43 -14.40 -9.75
CA VAL A 302 -28.35 -13.33 -10.74
C VAL A 302 -27.86 -13.89 -12.07
N SER A 303 -28.67 -13.74 -13.12
CA SER A 303 -28.26 -14.06 -14.50
C SER A 303 -27.50 -12.90 -15.15
N HIS A 304 -26.46 -13.22 -15.92
CA HIS A 304 -25.57 -12.29 -16.61
C HIS A 304 -25.09 -11.12 -15.72
N PRO A 305 -24.44 -11.43 -14.58
CA PRO A 305 -23.92 -10.40 -13.70
C PRO A 305 -22.81 -9.61 -14.40
N ASP A 306 -22.77 -8.29 -14.19
CA ASP A 306 -21.54 -7.53 -14.41
C ASP A 306 -20.55 -7.92 -13.31
N LEU A 307 -19.39 -8.45 -13.68
CA LEU A 307 -18.39 -8.93 -12.72
C LEU A 307 -17.42 -7.83 -12.32
N TRP A 308 -16.99 -7.87 -11.05
CA TRP A 308 -15.82 -7.10 -10.64
C TRP A 308 -14.54 -7.78 -11.13
N TRP A 309 -13.68 -7.02 -11.79
CA TRP A 309 -12.35 -7.43 -12.21
C TRP A 309 -11.29 -6.45 -11.69
N PRO A 310 -10.07 -6.91 -11.39
CA PRO A 310 -8.91 -6.04 -11.30
C PRO A 310 -8.80 -5.17 -12.55
N TYR A 311 -8.36 -3.92 -12.41
CA TYR A 311 -8.33 -2.96 -13.52
C TYR A 311 -7.45 -3.41 -14.70
N THR A 312 -6.48 -4.30 -14.44
CA THR A 312 -5.61 -4.88 -15.48
C THR A 312 -6.28 -6.02 -16.27
N MET A 313 -7.42 -6.52 -15.80
CA MET A 313 -8.15 -7.65 -16.41
C MET A 313 -9.53 -7.25 -16.94
N GLY A 314 -10.13 -6.17 -16.42
CA GLY A 314 -11.46 -5.73 -16.83
C GLY A 314 -11.97 -4.54 -16.00
N ARG A 315 -13.29 -4.36 -15.99
CA ARG A 315 -13.95 -3.30 -15.23
C ARG A 315 -14.18 -3.73 -13.77
N PRO A 316 -13.92 -2.85 -12.78
CA PRO A 316 -14.22 -3.09 -11.38
C PRO A 316 -15.70 -2.78 -11.07
N ASP A 317 -16.63 -3.58 -11.61
CA ASP A 317 -18.05 -3.32 -11.48
C ASP A 317 -18.60 -3.61 -10.07
N LEU A 318 -19.21 -2.59 -9.44
CA LEU A 318 -19.81 -2.65 -8.10
C LEU A 318 -21.34 -2.56 -8.14
N TYR A 319 -22.00 -3.25 -7.21
CA TYR A 319 -23.42 -3.17 -6.89
C TYR A 319 -23.61 -2.46 -5.55
N ASN A 320 -24.80 -1.91 -5.33
CA ASN A 320 -25.19 -1.39 -4.02
C ASN A 320 -26.15 -2.37 -3.36
N LEU A 321 -25.85 -2.78 -2.13
CA LEU A 321 -26.79 -3.42 -1.23
C LEU A 321 -27.32 -2.35 -0.27
N ARG A 322 -28.64 -2.28 -0.13
CA ARG A 322 -29.33 -1.54 0.92
C ARG A 322 -30.14 -2.53 1.76
N LEU A 323 -29.92 -2.52 3.07
CA LEU A 323 -30.67 -3.28 4.06
C LEU A 323 -31.52 -2.30 4.86
N ASP A 324 -32.83 -2.50 4.90
CA ASP A 324 -33.76 -1.73 5.70
C ASP A 324 -34.44 -2.63 6.73
N PHE A 325 -34.49 -2.25 7.99
CA PHE A 325 -35.39 -2.88 8.96
C PHE A 325 -36.71 -2.12 8.96
N VAL A 326 -37.79 -2.81 8.59
CA VAL A 326 -39.11 -2.22 8.42
C VAL A 326 -40.02 -2.67 9.56
N GLN A 327 -40.56 -1.69 10.30
CA GLN A 327 -41.55 -1.91 11.34
C GLN A 327 -42.77 -1.02 11.07
N ASN A 328 -43.98 -1.57 11.20
CA ASN A 328 -45.24 -0.84 10.97
C ASN A 328 -45.32 -0.12 9.61
N ARG A 329 -44.66 -0.68 8.57
CA ARG A 329 -44.52 -0.12 7.20
C ARG A 329 -43.58 1.10 7.09
N GLU A 330 -42.82 1.39 8.12
CA GLU A 330 -41.81 2.46 8.13
C GLU A 330 -40.42 1.86 8.32
N VAL A 331 -39.42 2.49 7.69
CA VAL A 331 -38.02 2.09 7.82
C VAL A 331 -37.48 2.70 9.12
N THR A 332 -37.03 1.86 10.05
CA THR A 332 -36.51 2.31 11.34
C THR A 332 -34.99 2.26 11.43
N GLU A 333 -34.35 1.61 10.46
CA GLU A 333 -32.92 1.37 10.38
C GLU A 333 -32.55 1.10 8.92
N THR A 334 -31.39 1.62 8.50
CA THR A 334 -30.87 1.43 7.15
C THR A 334 -29.36 1.25 7.21
N SER A 335 -28.86 0.15 6.63
CA SER A 335 -27.44 -0.05 6.35
C SER A 335 -27.24 -0.16 4.84
N ALA A 336 -26.12 0.36 4.33
CA ALA A 336 -25.78 0.27 2.92
C ALA A 336 -24.31 -0.09 2.73
N LEU A 337 -24.02 -0.91 1.72
CA LEU A 337 -22.66 -1.24 1.33
C LEU A 337 -22.56 -1.42 -0.19
N LYS A 338 -21.37 -1.19 -0.73
CA LYS A 338 -21.02 -1.61 -2.09
C LYS A 338 -20.37 -2.99 -2.05
N PHE A 339 -20.61 -3.81 -3.06
CA PHE A 339 -19.94 -5.10 -3.22
C PHE A 339 -19.70 -5.41 -4.70
N GLY A 340 -18.71 -6.25 -5.00
CA GLY A 340 -18.42 -6.74 -6.35
C GLY A 340 -18.77 -8.21 -6.48
N ILE A 341 -19.38 -8.61 -7.60
CA ILE A 341 -19.62 -10.02 -7.91
C ILE A 341 -18.34 -10.59 -8.51
N ARG A 342 -17.66 -11.48 -7.78
CA ARG A 342 -16.42 -12.14 -8.21
C ARG A 342 -16.10 -13.38 -7.38
N THR A 343 -15.29 -14.28 -7.94
CA THR A 343 -14.73 -15.42 -7.20
C THR A 343 -13.21 -15.35 -7.21
N ILE A 344 -12.59 -15.44 -6.02
CA ILE A 344 -11.14 -15.51 -5.83
C ILE A 344 -10.79 -16.86 -5.28
N THR A 345 -9.87 -17.56 -5.92
CA THR A 345 -9.38 -18.86 -5.45
C THR A 345 -7.87 -18.87 -5.40
N GLN A 346 -7.31 -19.48 -4.35
CA GLN A 346 -5.89 -19.80 -4.29
C GLN A 346 -5.63 -21.24 -4.74
N GLY A 347 -4.42 -21.50 -5.20
CA GLY A 347 -3.92 -22.84 -5.46
C GLY A 347 -2.42 -22.91 -5.27
N ARG A 348 -1.87 -24.13 -5.39
CA ARG A 348 -0.44 -24.35 -5.42
C ARG A 348 -0.02 -25.18 -6.64
N ASP A 349 1.18 -24.93 -7.14
CA ASP A 349 1.81 -25.80 -8.15
C ASP A 349 2.15 -27.18 -7.56
N GLY A 350 2.60 -28.12 -8.40
CA GLY A 350 3.15 -29.38 -7.92
C GLY A 350 4.56 -29.24 -7.34
N ASP A 351 4.96 -30.22 -6.52
CA ASP A 351 6.22 -30.24 -5.76
C ASP A 351 7.48 -30.14 -6.63
N ASP A 352 7.42 -30.57 -7.89
CA ASP A 352 8.59 -30.61 -8.79
C ASP A 352 9.02 -29.24 -9.31
N THR A 353 8.20 -28.20 -9.13
CA THR A 353 8.41 -26.89 -9.78
C THR A 353 9.48 -26.06 -9.07
N PHE A 354 9.69 -26.25 -7.75
CA PHE A 354 10.64 -25.51 -6.89
C PHE A 354 11.17 -26.36 -5.73
N ALA A 355 11.74 -27.53 -6.04
CA ALA A 355 12.16 -28.51 -5.04
C ALA A 355 13.17 -27.96 -4.00
N GLU A 356 13.93 -26.91 -4.31
CA GLU A 356 14.88 -26.30 -3.37
C GLU A 356 14.22 -25.57 -2.17
N LEU A 357 12.95 -25.17 -2.30
CA LEU A 357 12.19 -24.55 -1.20
C LEU A 357 11.39 -25.57 -0.38
N GLY A 358 11.33 -26.82 -0.85
CA GLY A 358 10.63 -27.94 -0.21
C GLY A 358 9.39 -28.37 -0.99
N THR A 359 8.53 -29.14 -0.32
CA THR A 359 7.24 -29.59 -0.86
C THR A 359 6.18 -28.50 -0.75
N GLY A 360 5.18 -28.51 -1.61
CA GLY A 360 4.01 -27.65 -1.56
C GLY A 360 3.77 -26.83 -2.82
N GLY A 361 4.78 -26.60 -3.66
CA GLY A 361 4.70 -25.76 -4.87
C GLY A 361 4.44 -24.28 -4.59
N ASN A 362 4.45 -23.43 -5.63
CA ASN A 362 4.18 -22.00 -5.45
C ASN A 362 2.71 -21.71 -5.28
N PHE A 363 2.40 -20.76 -4.42
CA PHE A 363 1.12 -20.11 -4.33
C PHE A 363 0.77 -19.35 -5.61
N TYR A 364 -0.48 -19.44 -6.04
CA TYR A 364 -1.03 -18.59 -7.09
C TYR A 364 -2.51 -18.27 -6.84
N LEU A 365 -2.98 -17.19 -7.47
CA LEU A 365 -4.37 -16.75 -7.42
C LEU A 365 -5.05 -16.93 -8.78
N LYS A 366 -6.36 -17.15 -8.73
CA LYS A 366 -7.26 -16.98 -9.88
C LYS A 366 -8.39 -16.03 -9.53
N VAL A 367 -8.77 -15.21 -10.51
CA VAL A 367 -9.90 -14.29 -10.47
C VAL A 367 -10.92 -14.74 -11.50
N ASN A 368 -12.13 -15.07 -11.06
CA ASN A 368 -13.22 -15.53 -11.93
C ASN A 368 -12.75 -16.66 -12.88
N GLY A 369 -11.95 -17.60 -12.34
CA GLY A 369 -11.40 -18.75 -13.07
C GLY A 369 -10.16 -18.48 -13.93
N LYS A 370 -9.68 -17.22 -14.03
CA LYS A 370 -8.48 -16.85 -14.79
C LYS A 370 -7.26 -16.67 -13.88
N ASN A 371 -6.11 -17.17 -14.30
CA ASN A 371 -4.84 -16.99 -13.59
C ASN A 371 -4.53 -15.50 -13.37
N PHE A 372 -4.07 -15.16 -12.17
CA PHE A 372 -3.72 -13.80 -11.79
C PHE A 372 -2.24 -13.73 -11.40
N LEU A 373 -1.42 -13.20 -12.33
CA LEU A 373 -0.01 -12.91 -12.09
C LEU A 373 0.11 -11.65 -11.24
N VAL A 374 0.60 -11.81 -10.01
CA VAL A 374 0.70 -10.71 -9.05
C VAL A 374 2.00 -9.94 -9.25
N ARG A 375 1.88 -8.65 -9.55
CA ARG A 375 2.96 -7.67 -9.64
C ARG A 375 2.59 -6.48 -8.77
N GLY A 376 3.02 -6.54 -7.52
CA GLY A 376 2.59 -5.61 -6.48
C GLY A 376 3.75 -4.91 -5.80
N ALA A 377 3.40 -4.16 -4.76
CA ALA A 377 4.34 -3.51 -3.86
C ALA A 377 3.71 -3.36 -2.47
N THR A 378 4.53 -3.26 -1.43
CA THR A 378 4.04 -3.06 -0.06
C THR A 378 3.74 -1.59 0.18
N TYR A 379 2.53 -1.29 0.65
CA TYR A 379 2.11 0.06 1.04
C TYR A 379 2.47 0.34 2.51
N THR A 380 2.69 1.62 2.83
CA THR A 380 2.79 2.09 4.22
C THR A 380 2.07 3.42 4.42
N PRO A 381 1.35 3.62 5.55
CA PRO A 381 0.79 4.91 5.93
C PRO A 381 1.87 5.88 6.40
N ASP A 382 1.46 7.12 6.68
CA ASP A 382 2.32 8.12 7.32
C ASP A 382 2.82 7.63 8.70
N LEU A 383 4.05 7.98 9.07
CA LEU A 383 4.71 7.56 10.31
C LEU A 383 3.95 8.01 11.57
N LEU A 384 3.19 9.10 11.50
CA LEU A 384 2.35 9.58 12.59
C LEU A 384 0.87 9.17 12.42
N TYR A 385 0.56 8.29 11.46
CA TYR A 385 -0.81 7.92 11.08
C TYR A 385 -1.68 9.12 10.67
N LYS A 386 -1.07 10.14 10.06
CA LYS A 386 -1.81 11.30 9.56
C LYS A 386 -2.88 10.88 8.55
N TYR A 387 -4.14 11.19 8.86
CA TYR A 387 -5.26 10.92 7.96
C TYR A 387 -5.33 11.95 6.82
N ASP A 388 -5.04 11.49 5.60
CA ASP A 388 -5.01 12.32 4.39
C ASP A 388 -5.54 11.55 3.15
N PRO A 389 -6.87 11.61 2.90
CA PRO A 389 -7.48 10.88 1.78
C PRO A 389 -7.02 11.38 0.41
N ASP A 390 -6.57 12.65 0.29
CA ASP A 390 -6.04 13.18 -0.97
C ASP A 390 -4.68 12.55 -1.29
N ARG A 391 -3.84 12.34 -0.26
CA ARG A 391 -2.59 11.60 -0.39
C ARG A 391 -2.84 10.13 -0.75
N ASP A 392 -3.79 9.48 -0.09
CA ASP A 392 -4.16 8.09 -0.40
C ASP A 392 -4.66 7.95 -1.85
N ALA A 393 -5.50 8.88 -2.31
CA ALA A 393 -5.97 8.90 -3.70
C ALA A 393 -4.81 9.07 -4.69
N ALA A 394 -3.85 9.95 -4.41
CA ALA A 394 -2.66 10.13 -5.23
C ALA A 394 -1.79 8.87 -5.29
N ILE A 395 -1.59 8.20 -4.15
CA ILE A 395 -0.85 6.93 -4.07
C ILE A 395 -1.53 5.84 -4.91
N LEU A 396 -2.85 5.67 -4.80
CA LEU A 396 -3.59 4.70 -5.61
C LEU A 396 -3.59 5.07 -7.11
N GLY A 397 -3.54 6.36 -7.44
CA GLY A 397 -3.29 6.84 -8.81
C GLY A 397 -1.95 6.33 -9.35
N TYR A 398 -0.86 6.51 -8.59
CA TYR A 398 0.47 6.01 -8.95
C TYR A 398 0.53 4.48 -9.10
N VAL A 399 -0.22 3.73 -8.30
CA VAL A 399 -0.31 2.26 -8.47
C VAL A 399 -0.79 1.89 -9.87
N LYS A 400 -1.81 2.58 -10.37
CA LYS A 400 -2.33 2.38 -11.73
C LYS A 400 -1.38 2.90 -12.79
N ASP A 401 -0.80 4.07 -12.58
CA ASP A 401 0.16 4.68 -13.51
C ASP A 401 1.42 3.82 -13.71
N LEU A 402 1.88 3.16 -12.65
CA LEU A 402 2.97 2.18 -12.69
C LEU A 402 2.58 0.87 -13.37
N GLY A 403 1.31 0.49 -13.35
CA GLY A 403 0.83 -0.82 -13.84
C GLY A 403 0.87 -1.94 -12.79
N LEU A 404 1.05 -1.61 -11.51
CA LEU A 404 0.96 -2.56 -10.38
C LEU A 404 -0.47 -3.05 -10.21
N ASN A 405 -0.66 -4.31 -9.84
CA ASN A 405 -2.00 -4.91 -9.71
C ASN A 405 -2.31 -5.50 -8.33
N MET A 406 -1.46 -5.30 -7.34
CA MET A 406 -1.76 -5.64 -5.95
C MET A 406 -0.97 -4.75 -4.99
N LEU A 407 -1.57 -4.38 -3.87
CA LEU A 407 -0.85 -3.84 -2.72
C LEU A 407 -0.84 -4.84 -1.57
N ARG A 408 0.30 -4.99 -0.92
CA ARG A 408 0.40 -5.67 0.38
C ARG A 408 0.42 -4.65 1.50
N LEU A 409 -0.36 -4.92 2.55
CA LEU A 409 -0.40 -4.19 3.80
C LEU A 409 -0.07 -5.18 4.91
N GLU A 410 1.15 -5.08 5.41
CA GLU A 410 1.66 -5.91 6.49
C GLU A 410 1.27 -5.27 7.84
N SER A 411 0.12 -5.63 8.41
CA SER A 411 -0.65 -4.77 9.32
C SER A 411 -0.83 -3.39 8.67
N LYS A 412 -0.42 -2.31 9.36
CA LYS A 412 -0.58 -0.91 8.95
C LYS A 412 -1.89 -0.67 8.20
N ILE A 413 -2.97 -1.26 8.73
CA ILE A 413 -4.26 -1.33 8.06
C ILE A 413 -4.83 0.07 8.09
N SER A 414 -4.85 0.72 6.94
CA SER A 414 -5.22 2.12 6.80
C SER A 414 -6.73 2.34 7.05
N SER A 415 -7.30 3.40 6.49
CA SER A 415 -8.71 3.70 6.65
C SER A 415 -9.60 2.79 5.77
N GLN A 416 -10.84 2.56 6.18
CA GLN A 416 -11.84 1.90 5.32
C GLN A 416 -11.99 2.62 3.97
N ARG A 417 -11.87 3.95 3.96
CA ARG A 417 -11.89 4.76 2.73
C ARG A 417 -10.78 4.35 1.74
N PHE A 418 -9.61 3.92 2.20
CA PHE A 418 -8.56 3.41 1.33
C PHE A 418 -9.00 2.13 0.59
N VAL A 419 -9.66 1.22 1.32
CA VAL A 419 -10.19 -0.05 0.78
C VAL A 419 -11.33 0.21 -0.22
N GLU A 420 -12.22 1.15 0.09
CA GLU A 420 -13.28 1.60 -0.83
C GLU A 420 -12.72 2.19 -2.13
N MET A 421 -11.67 3.01 -2.04
CA MET A 421 -11.00 3.53 -3.23
C MET A 421 -10.38 2.40 -4.04
N ALA A 422 -9.80 1.39 -3.39
CA ALA A 422 -9.25 0.22 -4.06
C ALA A 422 -10.34 -0.62 -4.77
N ASP A 423 -11.53 -0.75 -4.17
CA ASP A 423 -12.70 -1.37 -4.82
C ASP A 423 -13.09 -0.63 -6.10
N GLU A 424 -13.21 0.71 -6.01
CA GLU A 424 -13.62 1.60 -7.10
C GLU A 424 -12.57 1.63 -8.23
N LEU A 425 -11.29 1.57 -7.87
CA LEU A 425 -10.18 1.62 -8.80
C LEU A 425 -9.80 0.27 -9.39
N GLY A 426 -10.30 -0.83 -8.83
CA GLY A 426 -9.98 -2.19 -9.25
C GLY A 426 -8.59 -2.66 -8.84
N ILE A 427 -8.11 -2.26 -7.66
CA ILE A 427 -6.76 -2.57 -7.15
C ILE A 427 -6.86 -3.65 -6.07
N PRO A 428 -6.47 -4.90 -6.35
CA PRO A 428 -6.38 -5.96 -5.35
C PRO A 428 -5.51 -5.62 -4.13
N LEU A 429 -5.92 -6.09 -2.95
CA LEU A 429 -5.25 -5.87 -1.68
C LEU A 429 -4.96 -7.21 -0.97
N MET A 430 -3.78 -7.30 -0.39
CA MET A 430 -3.36 -8.37 0.52
C MET A 430 -3.13 -7.76 1.90
N TYR A 431 -3.91 -8.20 2.87
CA TYR A 431 -3.79 -7.79 4.28
C TYR A 431 -3.25 -8.94 5.12
N GLY A 432 -2.71 -8.62 6.29
CA GLY A 432 -2.36 -9.62 7.29
C GLY A 432 -1.71 -8.99 8.52
N TRP A 433 -1.31 -9.81 9.46
CA TRP A 433 -0.53 -9.35 10.62
C TRP A 433 0.94 -9.15 10.28
N MET A 434 1.58 -8.17 10.91
CA MET A 434 2.98 -7.85 10.67
C MET A 434 3.95 -8.78 11.37
N CYS A 435 5.14 -8.88 10.78
CA CYS A 435 6.24 -9.63 11.34
C CYS A 435 6.91 -8.96 12.53
N CYS A 436 7.83 -9.75 13.09
CA CYS A 436 9.04 -9.30 13.79
C CYS A 436 8.82 -8.61 15.13
N ASN A 437 7.57 -8.27 15.47
CA ASN A 437 7.19 -7.65 16.72
C ASN A 437 6.01 -8.38 17.39
N GLN A 438 5.29 -7.67 18.27
CA GLN A 438 4.23 -8.12 19.15
C GLN A 438 3.23 -9.14 18.57
N TRP A 439 2.88 -9.06 17.29
CA TRP A 439 1.96 -10.00 16.63
C TRP A 439 2.51 -11.41 16.41
N GLU A 440 3.84 -11.58 16.40
CA GLU A 440 4.51 -12.88 16.21
C GLU A 440 5.32 -13.30 17.45
N LYS A 441 5.12 -12.61 18.58
CA LYS A 441 5.71 -12.94 19.88
C LYS A 441 4.73 -13.73 20.76
N TRP A 442 4.08 -14.75 20.19
CA TRP A 442 3.04 -15.54 20.87
C TRP A 442 3.43 -16.10 22.25
N GLN A 443 4.71 -16.38 22.48
CA GLN A 443 5.22 -16.85 23.77
C GLN A 443 5.18 -15.79 24.89
N GLN A 444 5.06 -14.50 24.52
CA GLN A 444 4.93 -13.38 25.45
C GLN A 444 3.48 -12.97 25.67
N TRP A 445 2.52 -13.53 24.93
CA TRP A 445 1.12 -13.18 25.05
C TRP A 445 0.52 -13.69 26.36
N ASP A 446 -0.15 -12.80 27.07
CA ASP A 446 -1.02 -13.15 28.19
C ASP A 446 -2.49 -13.31 27.77
N ASP A 447 -3.40 -13.43 28.75
CA ASP A 447 -4.83 -13.58 28.51
C ASP A 447 -5.47 -12.31 27.89
N GLU A 448 -4.95 -11.11 28.21
CA GLU A 448 -5.40 -9.86 27.59
C GLU A 448 -4.94 -9.81 26.12
N ASP A 449 -3.68 -10.16 25.83
CA ASP A 449 -3.16 -10.18 24.47
C ASP A 449 -3.91 -11.17 23.57
N ARG A 450 -4.20 -12.39 24.06
CA ARG A 450 -4.98 -13.38 23.31
C ARG A 450 -6.38 -12.87 22.99
N ARG A 451 -7.05 -12.25 23.96
CA ARG A 451 -8.36 -11.63 23.76
C ARG A 451 -8.29 -10.50 22.74
N VAL A 452 -7.31 -9.59 22.86
CA VAL A 452 -7.11 -8.48 21.94
C VAL A 452 -6.82 -8.98 20.53
N ALA A 453 -6.01 -10.03 20.36
CA ALA A 453 -5.73 -10.63 19.05
C ALA A 453 -7.01 -11.14 18.37
N GLN A 454 -7.86 -11.86 19.09
CA GLN A 454 -9.13 -12.37 18.57
C GLN A 454 -10.12 -11.24 18.24
N GLU A 455 -10.26 -10.24 19.13
CA GLU A 455 -11.10 -9.06 18.91
C GLU A 455 -10.61 -8.23 17.71
N SER A 456 -9.29 -8.08 17.56
CA SER A 456 -8.67 -7.35 16.46
C SER A 456 -8.92 -8.05 15.15
N MET A 457 -8.73 -9.37 15.11
CA MET A 457 -9.01 -10.14 13.91
C MET A 457 -10.48 -10.06 13.51
N ARG A 458 -11.41 -10.21 14.46
CA ARG A 458 -12.84 -10.06 14.17
C ARG A 458 -13.15 -8.68 13.59
N SER A 459 -12.63 -7.62 14.22
CA SER A 459 -12.84 -6.23 13.78
C SER A 459 -12.29 -5.98 12.37
N GLN A 460 -11.08 -6.44 12.08
CA GLN A 460 -10.47 -6.24 10.77
C GLN A 460 -11.13 -7.09 9.68
N ILE A 461 -11.50 -8.35 9.96
CA ILE A 461 -12.23 -9.18 9.01
C ILE A 461 -13.64 -8.64 8.76
N ASP A 462 -14.35 -8.14 9.78
CA ASP A 462 -15.65 -7.49 9.60
C ASP A 462 -15.55 -6.26 8.70
N MET A 463 -14.51 -5.42 8.89
CA MET A 463 -14.24 -4.28 8.01
C MET A 463 -13.93 -4.71 6.57
N LEU A 464 -13.18 -5.79 6.37
CA LEU A 464 -12.59 -6.15 5.06
C LEU A 464 -13.46 -7.09 4.21
N ARG A 465 -14.27 -7.96 4.81
CA ARG A 465 -14.91 -9.11 4.11
C ARG A 465 -15.89 -8.74 3.00
N SER A 466 -16.44 -7.53 3.01
CA SER A 466 -17.39 -7.03 2.01
C SER A 466 -16.72 -6.38 0.79
N HIS A 467 -15.43 -6.06 0.89
CA HIS A 467 -14.70 -5.31 -0.12
C HIS A 467 -14.21 -6.20 -1.27
N ALA A 468 -14.53 -5.80 -2.50
CA ALA A 468 -14.18 -6.55 -3.71
C ALA A 468 -12.66 -6.54 -3.98
N SER A 469 -11.93 -5.53 -3.55
CA SER A 469 -10.49 -5.42 -3.68
C SER A 469 -9.72 -6.36 -2.76
N VAL A 470 -10.30 -6.82 -1.65
CA VAL A 470 -9.55 -7.62 -0.66
C VAL A 470 -9.43 -9.07 -1.12
N PHE A 471 -8.21 -9.49 -1.47
CA PHE A 471 -7.95 -10.78 -2.12
C PHE A 471 -7.36 -11.82 -1.18
N VAL A 472 -6.47 -11.40 -0.29
CA VAL A 472 -5.70 -12.30 0.58
C VAL A 472 -5.71 -11.77 2.00
N TRP A 473 -5.96 -12.67 2.95
CA TRP A 473 -5.65 -12.46 4.37
C TRP A 473 -4.49 -13.37 4.80
N ALA A 474 -3.44 -12.80 5.39
CA ALA A 474 -2.31 -13.53 5.93
C ALA A 474 -2.36 -13.53 7.48
N ASN A 475 -2.50 -14.71 8.08
CA ASN A 475 -2.57 -14.89 9.54
C ASN A 475 -1.22 -14.61 10.24
N GLY A 476 -0.13 -14.59 9.49
CA GLY A 476 1.22 -14.25 9.93
C GLY A 476 2.04 -13.75 8.73
N SER A 477 3.14 -13.06 9.02
CA SER A 477 4.08 -12.58 8.02
C SER A 477 5.28 -13.55 7.98
N ASP A 478 6.40 -13.24 8.62
CA ASP A 478 7.58 -14.10 8.77
C ASP A 478 7.24 -15.39 9.52
N GLY A 479 6.57 -15.25 10.65
CA GLY A 479 6.21 -16.36 11.54
C GLY A 479 4.95 -17.08 11.08
N ARG A 480 4.83 -18.35 11.48
CA ARG A 480 3.59 -19.11 11.38
C ARG A 480 2.93 -19.18 12.77
N PRO A 481 1.67 -18.74 12.93
CA PRO A 481 0.99 -18.82 14.23
C PRO A 481 0.99 -20.24 14.81
N PRO A 482 1.14 -20.40 16.14
CA PRO A 482 0.95 -21.68 16.82
C PRO A 482 -0.43 -22.27 16.54
N SER A 483 -0.57 -23.59 16.63
CA SER A 483 -1.79 -24.31 16.24
C SER A 483 -3.07 -23.83 16.93
N GLU A 484 -2.99 -23.43 18.21
CA GLU A 484 -4.12 -22.88 18.96
C GLU A 484 -4.58 -21.53 18.39
N VAL A 485 -3.67 -20.57 18.26
CA VAL A 485 -3.94 -19.23 17.68
C VAL A 485 -4.44 -19.36 16.25
N LEU A 486 -3.83 -20.26 15.47
CA LEU A 486 -4.22 -20.50 14.09
C LEU A 486 -5.64 -21.07 13.98
N ALA A 487 -6.00 -22.01 14.86
CA ALA A 487 -7.36 -22.57 14.89
C ALA A 487 -8.39 -21.49 15.24
N GLU A 488 -8.09 -20.61 16.20
CA GLU A 488 -8.94 -19.47 16.53
C GLU A 488 -9.10 -18.51 15.33
N TYR A 489 -8.01 -18.22 14.63
CA TYR A 489 -8.03 -17.37 13.45
C TYR A 489 -8.88 -17.95 12.32
N HIS A 490 -8.73 -19.24 12.01
CA HIS A 490 -9.60 -19.91 11.03
C HIS A 490 -11.06 -19.98 11.46
N GLN A 491 -11.32 -20.15 12.76
CA GLN A 491 -12.68 -20.11 13.28
C GLN A 491 -13.30 -18.72 13.07
N ILE A 492 -12.56 -17.64 13.33
CA ILE A 492 -13.02 -16.26 13.08
C ILE A 492 -13.32 -16.04 11.59
N LEU A 493 -12.45 -16.48 10.69
CA LEU A 493 -12.69 -16.39 9.24
C LEU A 493 -13.94 -17.16 8.82
N THR A 494 -14.17 -18.34 9.40
CA THR A 494 -15.36 -19.16 9.17
C THR A 494 -16.63 -18.48 9.70
N ASP A 495 -16.59 -18.02 10.96
CA ASP A 495 -17.72 -17.34 11.61
C ASP A 495 -18.14 -16.07 10.87
N LEU A 496 -17.17 -15.36 10.28
CA LEU A 496 -17.39 -14.12 9.55
C LEU A 496 -17.58 -14.33 8.05
N HIS A 497 -17.75 -15.57 7.59
CA HIS A 497 -18.03 -15.91 6.19
C HIS A 497 -16.98 -15.36 5.22
N TRP A 498 -15.69 -15.41 5.59
CA TRP A 498 -14.60 -14.98 4.72
C TRP A 498 -14.57 -15.80 3.42
N GLN A 499 -14.64 -15.14 2.27
CA GLN A 499 -14.76 -15.78 0.94
C GLN A 499 -13.48 -15.73 0.09
N ASN A 500 -12.41 -15.13 0.60
CA ASN A 500 -11.20 -14.85 -0.19
C ASN A 500 -10.04 -15.79 0.21
N ALA A 501 -8.87 -15.60 -0.41
CA ALA A 501 -7.70 -16.40 -0.09
C ALA A 501 -7.20 -16.15 1.35
N THR A 502 -6.64 -17.19 1.96
CA THR A 502 -6.00 -17.15 3.28
C THR A 502 -4.68 -17.91 3.24
N VAL A 503 -3.65 -17.32 3.83
CA VAL A 503 -2.36 -17.97 4.09
C VAL A 503 -2.00 -17.84 5.56
N ASP A 504 -1.30 -18.82 6.11
CA ASP A 504 -0.88 -18.88 7.50
C ASP A 504 0.44 -18.14 7.74
N THR A 505 1.27 -18.02 6.70
CA THR A 505 2.51 -17.25 6.68
C THR A 505 2.83 -16.84 5.25
N VAL A 506 3.53 -15.72 5.08
CA VAL A 506 4.02 -15.26 3.77
C VAL A 506 5.51 -15.59 3.57
N SER A 507 6.06 -16.45 4.42
CA SER A 507 7.47 -16.80 4.44
C SER A 507 7.71 -18.31 4.28
N SER A 508 8.92 -18.64 3.86
CA SER A 508 9.46 -20.01 3.85
C SER A 508 10.42 -20.24 5.01
N LEU A 509 10.33 -19.48 6.11
CA LEU A 509 11.27 -19.53 7.25
C LEU A 509 10.91 -20.60 8.28
N ASN A 510 9.62 -20.88 8.45
CA ASN A 510 9.15 -21.79 9.49
C ASN A 510 9.48 -23.26 9.18
N ARG A 511 9.80 -24.05 10.21
CA ARG A 511 10.16 -25.47 10.11
C ARG A 511 9.42 -26.29 11.16
N ASP A 512 9.05 -27.52 10.83
CA ASP A 512 8.57 -28.49 11.82
C ASP A 512 9.71 -29.19 12.57
N ALA A 513 9.37 -30.13 13.45
CA ALA A 513 10.33 -30.87 14.25
C ALA A 513 11.28 -31.76 13.42
N ASP A 514 10.85 -32.15 12.22
CA ASP A 514 11.63 -32.97 11.27
C ASP A 514 12.42 -32.10 10.28
N GLY A 515 12.34 -30.77 10.42
CA GLY A 515 13.04 -29.79 9.58
C GLY A 515 12.37 -29.54 8.23
N GLN A 516 11.11 -29.93 8.03
CA GLN A 516 10.35 -29.62 6.82
C GLN A 516 9.81 -28.20 6.86
N THR A 517 9.78 -27.52 5.71
CA THR A 517 9.25 -26.16 5.57
C THR A 517 7.74 -26.14 5.85
N LEU A 518 7.32 -25.27 6.79
CA LEU A 518 5.91 -25.00 7.09
C LEU A 518 5.52 -23.67 6.44
N TRP A 519 4.92 -23.72 5.26
CA TRP A 519 4.62 -22.55 4.43
C TRP A 519 3.42 -22.80 3.52
N ASP A 520 2.90 -21.73 2.90
CA ASP A 520 1.77 -21.78 1.97
C ASP A 520 2.17 -21.64 0.49
N GLY A 521 3.44 -21.89 0.18
CA GLY A 521 3.99 -21.70 -1.16
C GLY A 521 4.33 -20.24 -1.48
N ILE A 522 4.38 -19.37 -0.48
CA ILE A 522 4.84 -17.98 -0.57
C ILE A 522 6.16 -17.85 0.20
N GLN A 523 7.15 -17.21 -0.41
CA GLN A 523 8.47 -17.01 0.17
C GLN A 523 8.79 -15.55 0.49
N MET A 524 9.81 -15.41 1.34
CA MET A 524 10.37 -14.16 1.84
C MET A 524 11.90 -14.30 1.90
N ALA A 525 12.52 -14.72 0.80
CA ALA A 525 13.97 -14.94 0.74
C ALA A 525 14.78 -13.64 0.56
N GLY A 526 14.10 -12.49 0.48
CA GLY A 526 14.67 -11.23 -0.01
C GLY A 526 14.84 -11.25 -1.53
N PRO A 527 15.78 -10.47 -2.10
CA PRO A 527 16.68 -9.55 -1.41
C PRO A 527 15.95 -8.31 -0.83
N TYR A 528 16.63 -7.62 0.07
CA TYR A 528 16.27 -6.30 0.64
C TYR A 528 17.43 -5.31 0.44
N SER A 529 18.12 -5.47 -0.67
CA SER A 529 19.31 -4.71 -1.05
C SER A 529 19.44 -4.75 -2.57
N TRP A 530 19.98 -3.68 -3.14
CA TRP A 530 20.18 -3.58 -4.58
C TRP A 530 20.80 -4.86 -5.19
N ARG A 531 20.22 -5.32 -6.30
CA ARG A 531 20.72 -6.41 -7.14
C ARG A 531 20.95 -5.94 -8.57
N PRO A 532 21.97 -6.47 -9.25
CA PRO A 532 22.23 -6.12 -10.64
C PRO A 532 21.13 -6.70 -11.53
N PRO A 533 20.84 -6.07 -12.69
CA PRO A 533 19.85 -6.60 -13.63
C PRO A 533 20.03 -8.09 -13.95
N SER A 534 21.28 -8.54 -14.09
CA SER A 534 21.59 -9.95 -14.40
C SER A 534 21.16 -10.96 -13.32
N TYR A 535 21.01 -10.53 -12.06
CA TYR A 535 20.55 -11.39 -10.96
C TYR A 535 19.16 -11.97 -11.25
N TRP A 536 18.22 -11.09 -11.60
CA TRP A 536 16.80 -11.39 -11.76
C TRP A 536 16.50 -12.35 -12.92
N PHE A 537 17.31 -12.33 -13.98
CA PHE A 537 17.15 -13.20 -15.15
C PHE A 537 18.01 -14.48 -15.10
N SER A 538 18.90 -14.62 -14.13
CA SER A 538 19.91 -15.71 -14.12
C SER A 538 19.31 -17.11 -13.93
N GLY A 539 18.16 -17.20 -13.26
CA GLY A 539 17.56 -18.46 -12.82
C GLY A 539 18.35 -19.20 -11.72
N ARG A 540 19.42 -18.61 -11.18
CA ARG A 540 20.29 -19.24 -10.16
C ARG A 540 19.87 -18.95 -8.72
N TYR A 541 19.10 -17.89 -8.50
CA TYR A 541 18.78 -17.37 -7.16
C TYR A 541 17.31 -17.63 -6.85
N GLY A 542 17.03 -18.29 -5.71
CA GLY A 542 15.68 -18.69 -5.33
C GLY A 542 14.73 -17.51 -5.12
N ALA A 543 15.23 -16.42 -4.55
CA ALA A 543 14.52 -15.17 -4.36
C ALA A 543 14.00 -14.54 -5.66
N ALA A 544 14.63 -14.80 -6.81
CA ALA A 544 14.22 -14.23 -8.09
C ALA A 544 13.14 -15.05 -8.81
N ARG A 545 12.37 -15.90 -8.12
CA ARG A 545 11.41 -16.84 -8.71
C ARG A 545 10.20 -17.14 -7.79
N GLY A 546 9.18 -17.78 -8.34
CA GLY A 546 8.05 -18.32 -7.59
C GLY A 546 7.04 -17.25 -7.14
N ALA A 547 6.56 -17.38 -5.91
CA ALA A 547 5.68 -16.40 -5.26
C ALA A 547 6.40 -15.73 -4.10
N SER A 548 6.76 -14.45 -4.26
CA SER A 548 7.44 -13.65 -3.24
C SER A 548 6.54 -12.54 -2.72
N ALA A 549 6.33 -12.50 -1.40
CA ALA A 549 5.51 -11.49 -0.73
C ALA A 549 6.25 -10.20 -0.41
N GLU A 550 7.57 -10.18 -0.54
CA GLU A 550 8.39 -8.97 -0.37
C GLU A 550 9.83 -9.22 -0.83
N GLN A 551 10.30 -8.37 -1.73
CA GLN A 551 11.70 -8.28 -2.14
C GLN A 551 11.97 -6.99 -2.91
N GLY A 552 13.19 -6.50 -2.88
CA GLY A 552 13.60 -5.28 -3.58
C GLY A 552 14.88 -4.69 -3.01
N ASP A 553 14.93 -3.36 -2.97
CA ASP A 553 16.07 -2.60 -2.44
C ASP A 553 15.62 -1.69 -1.29
N ASN A 554 16.17 -1.92 -0.09
CA ASN A 554 15.81 -1.13 1.08
C ASN A 554 16.63 0.16 1.20
N GLU A 555 17.60 0.46 0.33
CA GLU A 555 18.44 1.66 0.41
C GLU A 555 18.17 2.63 -0.76
N HIS A 556 16.99 3.24 -0.76
CA HIS A 556 16.55 4.18 -1.80
C HIS A 556 16.98 5.62 -1.50
N ILE A 557 17.69 6.24 -2.43
CA ILE A 557 18.06 7.65 -2.35
C ILE A 557 17.08 8.43 -3.22
N PRO A 558 16.31 9.38 -2.65
CA PRO A 558 15.35 10.14 -3.42
C PRO A 558 16.07 11.12 -4.35
N PRO A 559 15.36 11.68 -5.35
CA PRO A 559 15.90 12.77 -6.16
C PRO A 559 16.41 13.92 -5.26
N PHE A 560 17.48 14.58 -5.68
CA PHE A 560 18.15 15.60 -4.86
C PHE A 560 17.21 16.73 -4.37
N ALA A 561 16.19 17.07 -5.17
CA ALA A 561 15.18 18.04 -4.78
C ALA A 561 14.44 17.64 -3.50
N SER A 562 14.06 16.36 -3.36
CA SER A 562 13.43 15.81 -2.15
C SER A 562 14.43 15.65 -1.01
N LEU A 563 15.67 15.22 -1.28
CA LEU A 563 16.72 15.10 -0.26
C LEU A 563 16.92 16.39 0.53
N ARG A 564 16.94 17.54 -0.15
CA ARG A 564 17.09 18.87 0.47
C ARG A 564 15.88 19.32 1.30
N LYS A 565 14.73 18.65 1.19
CA LYS A 565 13.54 18.99 1.98
C LYS A 565 13.63 18.49 3.42
N PHE A 566 14.47 17.49 3.70
CA PHE A 566 14.60 16.91 5.04
C PHE A 566 16.03 16.81 5.55
N ILE A 567 17.07 16.88 4.70
CA ILE A 567 18.46 16.93 5.15
C ILE A 567 18.96 18.39 5.19
N PRO A 568 19.43 18.90 6.35
CA PRO A 568 19.97 20.25 6.45
C PRO A 568 21.14 20.51 5.50
N PRO A 569 21.29 21.74 4.96
CA PRO A 569 22.34 22.06 3.99
C PRO A 569 23.76 21.70 4.43
N ASP A 570 24.10 21.90 5.70
CA ASP A 570 25.42 21.59 6.28
C ASP A 570 25.62 20.09 6.58
N LYS A 571 24.57 19.29 6.40
CA LYS A 571 24.55 17.82 6.57
C LYS A 571 24.31 17.07 5.26
N LEU A 572 24.20 17.77 4.13
CA LEU A 572 23.98 17.13 2.83
C LEU A 572 25.15 16.23 2.42
N TRP A 573 26.40 16.59 2.76
CA TRP A 573 27.57 15.84 2.30
C TRP A 573 28.78 15.99 3.22
N PRO A 574 29.60 14.94 3.43
CA PRO A 574 29.37 13.53 3.05
C PRO A 574 28.21 12.90 3.84
N ILE A 575 27.78 11.70 3.44
CA ILE A 575 26.80 10.90 4.20
C ILE A 575 27.25 10.79 5.66
N ASN A 576 26.33 11.05 6.59
CA ASN A 576 26.62 11.21 8.02
C ASN A 576 25.43 10.75 8.87
N ASP A 577 25.51 10.95 10.19
CA ASP A 577 24.49 10.54 11.15
C ASP A 577 23.07 11.08 10.86
N THR A 578 22.93 12.25 10.24
CA THR A 578 21.60 12.74 9.84
C THR A 578 21.00 11.89 8.73
N TRP A 579 21.82 11.34 7.84
CA TRP A 579 21.33 10.38 6.84
C TRP A 579 20.92 9.06 7.50
N PHE A 580 21.77 8.54 8.39
CA PHE A 580 21.50 7.29 9.09
C PHE A 580 20.22 7.34 9.92
N PHE A 581 19.88 8.50 10.48
CA PHE A 581 18.62 8.72 11.19
C PHE A 581 17.38 8.39 10.34
N HIS A 582 17.43 8.74 9.05
CA HIS A 582 16.35 8.51 8.08
C HIS A 582 16.44 7.15 7.35
N ALA A 583 17.38 6.29 7.74
CA ALA A 583 17.54 4.95 7.16
C ALA A 583 16.72 3.89 7.92
N GLY A 584 16.67 2.67 7.40
CA GLY A 584 16.16 1.51 8.14
C GLY A 584 17.16 1.00 9.18
N SER A 585 16.84 -0.11 9.83
CA SER A 585 17.58 -0.63 10.99
C SER A 585 18.55 -1.77 10.72
N GLY A 586 18.43 -2.44 9.56
CA GLY A 586 19.27 -3.60 9.23
C GLY A 586 20.78 -3.29 9.27
N PRO A 587 21.66 -4.29 9.50
CA PRO A 587 23.10 -4.05 9.68
C PRO A 587 23.80 -3.24 8.59
N GLN A 588 23.40 -3.39 7.31
CA GLN A 588 23.89 -2.58 6.19
C GLN A 588 23.02 -1.32 5.98
N ASN A 589 21.70 -1.51 5.98
CA ASN A 589 20.70 -0.47 5.72
C ASN A 589 20.83 0.72 6.69
N SER A 590 21.10 0.45 7.98
CA SER A 590 21.28 1.46 9.03
C SER A 590 22.42 2.44 8.83
N ARG A 591 23.28 2.17 7.83
CA ARG A 591 24.40 3.04 7.42
C ARG A 591 24.48 3.23 5.90
N LEU A 592 23.44 2.83 5.17
CA LEU A 592 23.36 2.95 3.71
C LEU A 592 24.57 2.34 2.99
N VAL A 593 25.04 1.18 3.46
CA VAL A 593 26.31 0.61 3.01
C VAL A 593 26.19 0.04 1.59
N ASN A 594 25.06 -0.60 1.26
CA ASN A 594 24.88 -1.25 -0.02
C ASN A 594 24.83 -0.22 -1.16
N VAL A 595 24.03 0.83 -1.03
CA VAL A 595 23.89 1.87 -2.06
C VAL A 595 25.18 2.66 -2.26
N GLN A 596 25.92 2.95 -1.17
CA GLN A 596 27.27 3.52 -1.28
C GLN A 596 28.21 2.61 -2.06
N ARG A 597 28.20 1.30 -1.77
CA ARG A 597 29.04 0.31 -2.46
C ARG A 597 28.68 0.19 -3.94
N VAL A 598 27.39 0.08 -4.27
CA VAL A 598 26.89 -0.06 -5.64
C VAL A 598 27.30 1.15 -6.48
N ILE A 599 27.09 2.36 -5.95
CA ILE A 599 27.46 3.60 -6.63
C ILE A 599 28.98 3.68 -6.83
N ASP A 600 29.77 3.44 -5.78
CA ASP A 600 31.23 3.51 -5.86
C ASP A 600 31.83 2.47 -6.81
N GLN A 601 31.34 1.23 -6.79
CA GLN A 601 31.88 0.12 -7.60
C GLN A 601 31.44 0.18 -9.07
N ARG A 602 30.23 0.69 -9.35
CA ARG A 602 29.68 0.70 -10.72
C ARG A 602 29.81 2.05 -11.41
N TYR A 603 29.36 3.11 -10.75
CA TYR A 603 29.30 4.46 -11.33
C TYR A 603 30.48 5.35 -10.91
N GLY A 604 31.32 4.89 -9.98
CA GLY A 604 32.45 5.62 -9.44
C GLY A 604 32.06 6.60 -8.34
N ARG A 605 33.04 6.97 -7.51
CA ARG A 605 32.84 7.81 -6.31
C ARG A 605 32.15 9.13 -6.62
N SER A 606 31.31 9.57 -5.68
CA SER A 606 30.65 10.88 -5.72
C SER A 606 31.43 11.91 -4.92
N THR A 607 31.40 13.18 -5.33
CA THR A 607 32.08 14.29 -4.64
C THR A 607 31.12 15.23 -3.93
N ASN A 608 29.81 15.10 -4.16
CA ASN A 608 28.74 15.85 -3.52
C ASN A 608 27.43 15.06 -3.55
N ALA A 609 26.43 15.52 -2.81
CA ALA A 609 25.14 14.87 -2.65
C ALA A 609 24.30 14.81 -3.94
N GLN A 610 24.36 15.83 -4.80
CA GLN A 610 23.64 15.82 -6.09
C GLN A 610 24.18 14.69 -6.97
N MET A 611 25.50 14.60 -7.14
CA MET A 611 26.14 13.54 -7.94
C MET A 611 25.79 12.15 -7.40
N PHE A 612 25.77 12.00 -6.08
CA PHE A 612 25.38 10.74 -5.44
C PHE A 612 23.91 10.39 -5.72
N ALA A 613 23.00 11.35 -5.55
CA ALA A 613 21.57 11.17 -5.81
C ALA A 613 21.29 10.86 -7.30
N ASP A 614 21.98 11.53 -8.23
CA ASP A 614 21.81 11.31 -9.68
C ASP A 614 22.28 9.91 -10.09
N LYS A 615 23.44 9.46 -9.57
CA LYS A 615 23.94 8.09 -9.78
C LYS A 615 23.02 7.05 -9.13
N ALA A 616 22.45 7.37 -7.97
CA ALA A 616 21.47 6.50 -7.33
C ALA A 616 20.21 6.34 -8.22
N GLN A 617 19.73 7.39 -8.89
CA GLN A 617 18.57 7.26 -9.79
C GLN A 617 18.82 6.27 -10.94
N LEU A 618 20.04 6.24 -11.50
CA LEU A 618 20.43 5.22 -12.49
C LEU A 618 20.37 3.81 -11.92
N ALA A 619 20.97 3.61 -10.73
CA ALA A 619 21.00 2.32 -10.05
C ALA A 619 19.58 1.80 -9.72
N HIS A 620 18.71 2.70 -9.23
CA HIS A 620 17.34 2.40 -8.86
C HIS A 620 16.47 2.08 -10.08
N TYR A 621 16.66 2.83 -11.17
CA TYR A 621 15.95 2.61 -12.42
C TYR A 621 16.24 1.22 -13.00
N GLU A 622 17.52 0.86 -13.17
CA GLU A 622 17.86 -0.40 -13.85
C GLU A 622 17.48 -1.63 -13.01
N ALA A 623 17.62 -1.55 -11.68
CA ALA A 623 17.33 -2.68 -10.79
C ALA A 623 15.83 -2.92 -10.67
N THR A 624 15.05 -1.86 -10.45
CA THR A 624 13.60 -1.95 -10.34
C THR A 624 12.97 -2.38 -11.67
N ARG A 625 13.46 -1.85 -12.80
CA ARG A 625 13.06 -2.31 -14.12
C ARG A 625 13.32 -3.81 -14.29
N ALA A 626 14.55 -4.25 -14.02
CA ALA A 626 14.94 -5.64 -14.22
C ALA A 626 14.13 -6.63 -13.36
N GLN A 627 13.81 -6.26 -12.12
CA GLN A 627 12.95 -7.09 -11.26
C GLN A 627 11.59 -7.36 -11.93
N PHE A 628 10.88 -6.32 -12.35
CA PHE A 628 9.56 -6.48 -12.99
C PHE A 628 9.63 -7.04 -14.42
N GLU A 629 10.64 -6.69 -15.20
CA GLU A 629 10.85 -7.29 -16.53
C GLU A 629 11.11 -8.79 -16.45
N SER A 630 11.89 -9.24 -15.45
CA SER A 630 12.16 -10.67 -15.24
C SER A 630 10.91 -11.44 -14.85
N PHE A 631 10.02 -10.82 -14.07
CA PHE A 631 8.72 -11.38 -13.71
C PHE A 631 7.91 -11.67 -14.97
N ALA A 632 7.82 -10.70 -15.88
CA ALA A 632 7.10 -10.86 -17.14
C ALA A 632 7.79 -11.83 -18.11
N ALA A 633 9.13 -11.80 -18.20
CA ALA A 633 9.89 -12.55 -19.21
C ALA A 633 10.08 -14.04 -18.89
N ASN A 634 10.14 -14.42 -17.62
CA ASN A 634 10.27 -15.84 -17.24
C ASN A 634 8.92 -16.58 -17.21
N GLY A 635 7.80 -15.85 -17.31
CA GLY A 635 6.46 -16.41 -17.49
C GLY A 635 5.89 -17.18 -16.30
N TRP A 636 4.71 -17.76 -16.50
CA TRP A 636 3.90 -18.41 -15.46
C TRP A 636 4.62 -19.53 -14.70
N ASP A 637 5.43 -20.34 -15.39
CA ASP A 637 6.11 -21.48 -14.74
C ASP A 637 7.24 -21.03 -13.80
N GLY A 638 7.82 -19.84 -14.06
CA GLY A 638 8.90 -19.28 -13.25
C GLY A 638 8.43 -18.32 -12.16
N HIS A 639 7.27 -17.67 -12.33
CA HIS A 639 6.79 -16.60 -11.47
C HIS A 639 5.26 -16.59 -11.33
N LYS A 640 4.78 -16.45 -10.10
CA LYS A 640 3.35 -16.28 -9.77
C LYS A 640 3.07 -14.93 -9.13
N MET A 641 3.98 -14.49 -8.28
CA MET A 641 3.82 -13.28 -7.47
C MET A 641 5.17 -12.63 -7.19
N THR A 642 5.24 -11.31 -7.41
CA THR A 642 6.34 -10.46 -6.94
C THR A 642 5.74 -9.22 -6.28
N ILE A 643 6.14 -8.96 -5.03
CA ILE A 643 5.78 -7.74 -4.30
C ILE A 643 7.07 -6.96 -4.02
N TYR A 644 7.16 -5.74 -4.54
CA TYR A 644 8.30 -4.86 -4.33
C TYR A 644 8.31 -4.31 -2.91
N TRP A 645 9.48 -4.36 -2.26
CA TRP A 645 9.72 -3.74 -0.95
C TRP A 645 10.43 -2.39 -1.12
N MET A 646 9.75 -1.24 -1.07
CA MET A 646 8.30 -1.01 -0.89
C MET A 646 7.74 -0.03 -1.93
N LEU A 647 6.42 0.17 -1.95
CA LEU A 647 5.75 1.15 -2.83
C LEU A 647 6.19 2.58 -2.50
N ASN A 648 6.04 2.96 -1.23
CA ASN A 648 6.23 4.32 -0.72
C ASN A 648 6.89 4.30 0.66
N SER A 649 7.29 5.47 1.16
CA SER A 649 7.84 5.61 2.52
C SER A 649 6.85 6.27 3.49
N HIS A 650 6.93 5.87 4.76
CA HIS A 650 6.11 6.36 5.88
C HIS A 650 6.49 7.79 6.33
N TRP A 651 7.70 8.23 6.04
CA TRP A 651 8.24 9.56 6.29
C TRP A 651 9.37 9.82 5.29
N PRO A 652 9.98 11.02 5.22
CA PRO A 652 11.20 11.23 4.44
C PRO A 652 12.27 10.22 4.88
N SER A 653 12.51 9.21 4.05
CA SER A 653 13.28 8.02 4.42
C SER A 653 14.12 7.53 3.24
N PHE A 654 15.19 6.83 3.58
CA PHE A 654 15.96 6.03 2.63
C PHE A 654 15.53 4.57 2.60
N PHE A 655 14.53 4.17 3.40
CA PHE A 655 14.06 2.80 3.51
C PHE A 655 13.02 2.49 2.43
N GLY A 656 13.45 1.74 1.41
CA GLY A 656 12.64 1.08 0.37
C GLY A 656 11.44 1.85 -0.17
N ASN A 657 11.55 2.44 -1.37
CA ASN A 657 10.39 3.07 -2.04
C ASN A 657 10.52 3.08 -3.57
N ILE A 658 9.39 3.03 -4.28
CA ILE A 658 9.32 3.29 -5.73
C ILE A 658 9.22 4.81 -5.97
N PHE A 659 8.51 5.53 -5.10
CA PHE A 659 8.47 7.00 -5.06
C PHE A 659 8.60 7.49 -3.61
N ASP A 660 9.23 8.66 -3.44
CA ASP A 660 9.56 9.16 -2.11
C ASP A 660 8.33 9.71 -1.35
N TYR A 661 8.54 10.03 -0.07
CA TYR A 661 7.49 10.55 0.82
C TYR A 661 6.75 11.78 0.26
N TYR A 662 7.39 12.62 -0.56
CA TYR A 662 6.77 13.81 -1.14
C TYR A 662 5.98 13.51 -2.42
N LEU A 663 5.77 12.23 -2.75
CA LEU A 663 5.14 11.75 -3.97
C LEU A 663 5.92 12.13 -5.23
N ARG A 664 7.25 12.30 -5.13
CA ARG A 664 8.09 12.61 -6.28
C ARG A 664 8.54 11.32 -7.00
N PRO A 665 8.19 11.15 -8.28
CA PRO A 665 8.71 10.05 -9.10
C PRO A 665 10.22 10.19 -9.35
N GLY A 666 11.00 9.18 -8.93
CA GLY A 666 12.43 9.08 -9.15
C GLY A 666 12.81 7.94 -10.10
N GLY A 667 14.09 7.53 -10.09
CA GLY A 667 14.59 6.46 -10.95
C GLY A 667 13.83 5.14 -10.79
N ALA A 668 13.55 4.71 -9.54
CA ALA A 668 12.79 3.50 -9.26
C ALA A 668 11.38 3.54 -9.88
N TYR A 669 10.67 4.67 -9.78
CA TYR A 669 9.35 4.88 -10.39
C TYR A 669 9.35 4.61 -11.89
N TYR A 670 10.25 5.25 -12.64
CA TYR A 670 10.28 5.07 -14.09
C TYR A 670 10.89 3.75 -14.51
N GLY A 671 11.79 3.17 -13.70
CA GLY A 671 12.23 1.79 -13.86
C GLY A 671 11.07 0.80 -13.75
N ALA A 672 10.26 0.92 -12.68
CA ALA A 672 9.05 0.14 -12.48
C ALA A 672 8.04 0.35 -13.61
N LYS A 673 7.74 1.60 -13.97
CA LYS A 673 6.80 1.94 -15.05
C LYS A 673 7.20 1.29 -16.38
N LYS A 674 8.50 1.25 -16.70
CA LYS A 674 9.02 0.55 -17.88
C LYS A 674 8.89 -0.97 -17.77
N GLY A 675 9.29 -1.52 -16.62
CA GLY A 675 9.27 -2.97 -16.41
C GLY A 675 7.88 -3.59 -16.27
N LEU A 676 6.89 -2.79 -15.86
CA LEU A 676 5.49 -3.20 -15.67
C LEU A 676 4.61 -2.98 -16.90
N ARG A 677 5.15 -2.44 -18.01
CA ARG A 677 4.41 -2.26 -19.27
C ARG A 677 3.68 -3.56 -19.67
N PRO A 678 2.36 -3.53 -19.89
CA PRO A 678 1.60 -4.74 -20.19
C PRO A 678 2.06 -5.45 -21.46
N LEU A 679 2.54 -4.72 -22.47
CA LEU A 679 3.13 -5.28 -23.68
C LEU A 679 4.50 -4.62 -23.86
N SER A 680 5.57 -5.42 -23.90
CA SER A 680 6.93 -4.88 -23.88
C SER A 680 7.94 -5.80 -24.57
N VAL A 681 9.14 -5.28 -24.78
CA VAL A 681 10.32 -6.02 -25.23
C VAL A 681 11.41 -5.91 -24.15
N VAL A 682 11.92 -7.06 -23.71
CA VAL A 682 12.80 -7.20 -22.56
C VAL A 682 14.15 -7.72 -23.00
N PHE A 683 15.22 -7.11 -22.48
CA PHE A 683 16.61 -7.54 -22.67
C PHE A 683 17.18 -8.08 -21.35
N ASP A 684 17.63 -9.34 -21.34
CA ASP A 684 18.00 -10.08 -20.12
C ASP A 684 19.35 -9.68 -19.50
N SER A 685 19.99 -8.61 -19.99
CA SER A 685 21.28 -8.11 -19.46
C SER A 685 22.40 -9.15 -19.43
N TYR A 686 22.45 -10.02 -20.46
CA TYR A 686 23.45 -11.11 -20.57
C TYR A 686 23.45 -12.04 -19.35
N ALA A 687 22.31 -12.20 -18.67
CA ALA A 687 22.23 -12.95 -17.41
C ALA A 687 22.49 -14.46 -17.56
N THR A 688 22.24 -15.01 -18.76
CA THR A 688 22.22 -16.45 -18.97
C THR A 688 23.53 -17.00 -19.56
N GLY A 689 23.76 -18.30 -19.37
CA GLY A 689 24.89 -19.01 -19.94
C GLY A 689 26.24 -18.49 -19.45
N ASN A 690 27.13 -18.15 -20.38
CA ASN A 690 28.48 -17.65 -20.11
C ASN A 690 28.60 -16.12 -20.24
N HIS A 691 27.48 -15.40 -20.18
CA HIS A 691 27.40 -13.94 -20.34
C HIS A 691 27.90 -13.42 -21.70
N ARG A 692 27.92 -14.27 -22.74
CA ARG A 692 28.32 -13.88 -24.11
C ARG A 692 27.15 -13.69 -25.07
N GLN A 693 25.94 -14.06 -24.68
CA GLN A 693 24.74 -13.82 -25.47
C GLN A 693 23.63 -13.33 -24.54
N ALA A 694 22.92 -12.29 -24.97
CA ALA A 694 21.73 -11.83 -24.28
C ALA A 694 20.49 -12.32 -25.02
N LYS A 695 19.43 -12.61 -24.27
CA LYS A 695 18.11 -12.90 -24.81
C LYS A 695 17.30 -11.61 -24.91
N VAL A 696 16.55 -11.49 -26.00
CA VAL A 696 15.54 -10.45 -26.19
C VAL A 696 14.19 -11.13 -26.35
N SER A 697 13.24 -10.81 -25.47
CA SER A 697 11.93 -11.44 -25.40
C SER A 697 10.80 -10.43 -25.51
N VAL A 698 9.72 -10.79 -26.18
CA VAL A 698 8.46 -10.03 -26.15
C VAL A 698 7.58 -10.61 -25.05
N VAL A 699 7.02 -9.75 -24.20
CA VAL A 699 6.16 -10.14 -23.08
C VAL A 699 4.77 -9.53 -23.25
N ASN A 700 3.73 -10.30 -22.93
CA ASN A 700 2.34 -9.86 -23.02
C ASN A 700 1.59 -10.21 -21.73
N GLN A 701 1.34 -9.22 -20.89
CA GLN A 701 0.56 -9.27 -19.66
C GLN A 701 -0.87 -8.74 -19.86
N THR A 702 -1.29 -8.46 -21.10
CA THR A 702 -2.67 -8.06 -21.43
C THR A 702 -3.58 -9.30 -21.51
N PRO A 703 -4.92 -9.13 -21.41
CA PRO A 703 -5.85 -10.27 -21.47
C PRO A 703 -6.01 -10.88 -22.87
N ASP A 704 -5.43 -10.27 -23.91
CA ASP A 704 -5.58 -10.70 -25.30
C ASP A 704 -4.26 -11.16 -25.91
N THR A 705 -4.29 -12.18 -26.75
CA THR A 705 -3.15 -12.56 -27.61
C THR A 705 -2.79 -11.40 -28.54
N LYS A 706 -1.48 -11.15 -28.69
CA LYS A 706 -0.94 -10.15 -29.64
C LYS A 706 -0.18 -10.86 -30.75
N THR A 707 -0.46 -10.50 -31.99
CA THR A 707 0.07 -11.14 -33.20
C THR A 707 0.77 -10.12 -34.10
N ASN A 708 1.59 -10.59 -35.05
CA ASN A 708 2.25 -9.77 -36.06
C ASN A 708 3.12 -8.64 -35.47
N LEU A 709 3.70 -8.89 -34.30
CA LEU A 709 4.63 -7.97 -33.67
C LEU A 709 6.01 -8.08 -34.34
N ARG A 710 6.75 -6.98 -34.31
CA ARG A 710 8.14 -6.92 -34.77
C ARG A 710 9.00 -6.33 -33.67
N VAL A 711 10.20 -6.87 -33.50
CA VAL A 711 11.21 -6.35 -32.59
C VAL A 711 12.34 -5.77 -33.41
N ARG A 712 12.78 -4.56 -33.08
CA ARG A 712 14.04 -3.98 -33.56
C ARG A 712 14.96 -3.73 -32.38
N VAL A 713 16.23 -4.10 -32.52
CA VAL A 713 17.24 -3.86 -31.50
C VAL A 713 18.44 -3.17 -32.11
N ARG A 714 18.80 -2.01 -31.56
CA ARG A 714 19.96 -1.22 -31.96
C ARG A 714 20.96 -1.15 -30.82
N THR A 715 22.22 -1.45 -31.10
CA THR A 715 23.33 -1.29 -30.14
C THR A 715 24.14 -0.07 -30.52
N TYR A 716 24.32 0.86 -29.59
CA TYR A 716 25.08 2.10 -29.79
C TYR A 716 26.35 2.08 -28.93
N ASP A 717 27.45 2.61 -29.46
CA ASP A 717 28.60 2.94 -28.63
C ASP A 717 28.33 4.18 -27.76
N LEU A 718 29.25 4.48 -26.84
CA LEU A 718 29.13 5.65 -25.95
C LEU A 718 29.12 7.00 -26.69
N LYS A 719 29.58 7.04 -27.94
CA LYS A 719 29.62 8.26 -28.76
C LYS A 719 28.30 8.48 -29.51
N GLY A 720 27.39 7.50 -29.51
CA GLY A 720 26.11 7.55 -30.21
C GLY A 720 26.11 6.92 -31.59
N ALA A 721 27.20 6.25 -32.01
CA ALA A 721 27.21 5.55 -33.29
C ALA A 721 26.51 4.19 -33.15
N VAL A 722 25.63 3.86 -34.09
CA VAL A 722 25.03 2.53 -34.21
C VAL A 722 26.12 1.53 -34.60
N ARG A 723 26.26 0.46 -33.82
CA ARG A 723 27.25 -0.61 -33.99
C ARG A 723 26.62 -1.94 -34.41
N ASP A 724 25.35 -2.14 -34.10
CA ASP A 724 24.55 -3.27 -34.53
C ASP A 724 23.08 -2.84 -34.65
N ASP A 725 22.35 -3.38 -35.63
CA ASP A 725 20.93 -3.11 -35.88
C ASP A 725 20.27 -4.39 -36.40
N ARG A 726 19.37 -4.95 -35.60
CA ARG A 726 18.74 -6.25 -35.83
C ARG A 726 17.24 -6.13 -35.77
N SER A 727 16.55 -7.01 -36.48
CA SER A 727 15.10 -7.11 -36.39
C SER A 727 14.61 -8.54 -36.47
N ALA A 728 13.49 -8.82 -35.81
CA ALA A 728 12.73 -10.06 -35.90
C ALA A 728 11.24 -9.69 -36.08
N GLY A 729 10.49 -10.52 -36.80
CA GLY A 729 9.08 -10.28 -37.09
C GLY A 729 8.23 -11.53 -36.93
N ASP A 730 6.94 -11.39 -37.26
CA ASP A 730 5.93 -12.44 -37.16
C ASP A 730 5.80 -13.04 -35.75
N ILE A 731 5.99 -12.19 -34.74
CA ILE A 731 5.94 -12.61 -33.34
C ILE A 731 4.48 -12.61 -32.86
N THR A 732 4.07 -13.72 -32.28
CA THR A 732 2.80 -13.89 -31.59
C THR A 732 3.07 -14.25 -30.13
N VAL A 733 2.40 -13.58 -29.20
CA VAL A 733 2.52 -13.80 -27.76
C VAL A 733 1.13 -13.88 -27.15
N ASP A 734 0.82 -15.02 -26.53
CA ASP A 734 -0.45 -15.24 -25.83
C ASP A 734 -0.59 -14.35 -24.61
N ALA A 735 -1.82 -14.19 -24.13
CA ALA A 735 -2.13 -13.48 -22.90
C ALA A 735 -1.38 -14.12 -21.70
N GLY A 736 -0.65 -13.29 -20.94
CA GLY A 736 0.22 -13.74 -19.85
C GLY A 736 1.53 -14.41 -20.29
N GLY A 737 1.84 -14.42 -21.60
CA GLY A 737 2.96 -15.15 -22.17
C GLY A 737 4.23 -14.33 -22.42
N ALA A 738 5.31 -15.03 -22.76
CA ALA A 738 6.56 -14.46 -23.23
C ALA A 738 7.16 -15.31 -24.36
N VAL A 739 7.75 -14.66 -25.38
CA VAL A 739 8.40 -15.33 -26.51
C VAL A 739 9.77 -14.72 -26.76
N GLN A 740 10.80 -15.55 -26.84
CA GLN A 740 12.15 -15.10 -27.22
C GLN A 740 12.16 -14.72 -28.71
N ALA A 741 12.43 -13.45 -29.00
CA ALA A 741 12.46 -12.90 -30.35
C ALA A 741 13.83 -13.10 -31.04
N MET A 742 14.92 -12.90 -30.30
CA MET A 742 16.28 -13.04 -30.83
C MET A 742 17.32 -13.20 -29.71
N THR A 743 18.57 -13.42 -30.12
CA THR A 743 19.76 -13.31 -29.24
C THR A 743 20.69 -12.21 -29.75
N LEU A 744 21.33 -11.49 -28.83
CA LEU A 744 22.34 -10.47 -29.15
C LEU A 744 23.76 -10.95 -28.80
N PRO A 745 24.77 -10.64 -29.64
CA PRO A 745 26.17 -10.86 -29.30
C PRO A 745 26.63 -9.90 -28.18
N PRO A 746 27.83 -10.06 -27.61
CA PRO A 746 28.37 -9.09 -26.67
C PRO A 746 28.49 -7.71 -27.33
N GLY A 747 28.36 -6.65 -26.52
CA GLY A 747 28.53 -5.28 -26.98
C GLY A 747 29.90 -4.98 -27.59
N PRO A 748 30.06 -3.81 -28.23
CA PRO A 748 31.24 -3.45 -29.01
C PRO A 748 32.55 -3.56 -28.21
N PRO A 749 33.61 -4.23 -28.72
CA PRO A 749 34.83 -4.48 -27.95
C PRO A 749 35.62 -3.21 -27.62
N ASP A 750 35.40 -2.13 -28.37
CA ASP A 750 36.05 -0.83 -28.27
C ASP A 750 35.25 0.22 -27.48
N SER A 751 34.08 -0.15 -26.92
CA SER A 751 33.25 0.74 -26.10
C SER A 751 33.09 0.17 -24.68
N PRO A 752 33.68 0.78 -23.62
CA PRO A 752 33.60 0.24 -22.27
C PRO A 752 32.17 0.21 -21.72
N VAL A 753 31.36 1.21 -22.08
CA VAL A 753 29.91 1.28 -21.87
C VAL A 753 29.23 1.43 -23.23
N PHE A 754 28.07 0.83 -23.41
CA PHE A 754 27.29 0.87 -24.65
C PHE A 754 25.79 0.88 -24.32
N PHE A 755 24.96 1.30 -25.28
CA PHE A 755 23.52 1.31 -25.12
C PHE A 755 22.87 0.23 -25.99
N VAL A 756 21.84 -0.42 -25.47
CA VAL A 756 20.96 -1.33 -26.21
C VAL A 756 19.59 -0.70 -26.20
N ARG A 757 19.04 -0.37 -27.38
CA ARG A 757 17.68 0.10 -27.53
C ARG A 757 16.84 -1.03 -28.12
N CYS A 758 15.77 -1.40 -27.44
CA CYS A 758 14.81 -2.40 -27.86
C CYS A 758 13.48 -1.72 -28.14
N GLU A 759 13.01 -1.86 -29.38
CA GLU A 759 11.72 -1.34 -29.84
C GLU A 759 10.81 -2.51 -30.21
N LEU A 760 9.59 -2.46 -29.69
CA LEU A 760 8.49 -3.33 -30.12
C LEU A 760 7.58 -2.53 -31.04
N LEU A 761 7.33 -3.06 -32.23
CA LEU A 761 6.48 -2.46 -33.24
C LEU A 761 5.26 -3.33 -33.47
N ASP A 762 4.12 -2.69 -33.70
CA ASP A 762 2.91 -3.37 -34.12
C ASP A 762 2.91 -3.73 -35.63
N ALA A 763 1.81 -4.32 -36.09
CA ALA A 763 1.62 -4.69 -37.48
C ALA A 763 1.66 -3.46 -38.43
N ALA A 764 1.22 -2.29 -37.97
CA ALA A 764 1.26 -1.04 -38.74
C ALA A 764 2.67 -0.41 -38.77
N GLY A 765 3.57 -0.84 -37.88
CA GLY A 765 4.92 -0.29 -37.74
C GLY A 765 5.01 0.86 -36.75
N ALA A 766 3.98 1.09 -35.93
CA ALA A 766 4.07 2.02 -34.82
C ALA A 766 4.86 1.39 -33.67
N VAL A 767 5.73 2.17 -33.03
CA VAL A 767 6.45 1.75 -31.82
C VAL A 767 5.47 1.75 -30.65
N VAL A 768 5.22 0.57 -30.08
CA VAL A 768 4.33 0.39 -28.92
C VAL A 768 5.08 0.23 -27.61
N ALA A 769 6.37 -0.11 -27.66
CA ALA A 769 7.27 -0.05 -26.51
C ALA A 769 8.70 0.29 -26.96
N ASP A 770 9.35 1.18 -26.22
CA ASP A 770 10.76 1.56 -26.39
C ASP A 770 11.48 1.50 -25.03
N ASN A 771 12.53 0.69 -24.97
CA ASN A 771 13.34 0.43 -23.79
C ASN A 771 14.83 0.61 -24.10
N VAL A 772 15.50 1.47 -23.33
CA VAL A 772 16.94 1.75 -23.46
C VAL A 772 17.69 1.22 -22.24
N TYR A 773 18.70 0.39 -22.49
CA TYR A 773 19.58 -0.20 -21.48
C TYR A 773 20.99 0.35 -21.69
N TRP A 774 21.70 0.72 -20.62
CA TRP A 774 23.15 0.97 -20.66
C TRP A 774 23.85 -0.24 -20.05
N GLN A 775 24.90 -0.71 -20.71
CA GLN A 775 25.59 -1.95 -20.39
C GLN A 775 27.10 -1.72 -20.40
N SER A 776 27.82 -2.45 -19.55
CA SER A 776 29.28 -2.43 -19.51
C SER A 776 29.85 -3.66 -20.19
N ARG A 777 31.04 -3.53 -20.79
CA ARG A 777 31.81 -4.68 -21.29
C ARG A 777 32.30 -5.58 -20.15
N ARG A 778 32.47 -5.02 -18.96
CA ARG A 778 32.64 -5.80 -17.73
C ARG A 778 31.24 -6.08 -17.18
N VAL A 779 30.88 -7.35 -17.03
CA VAL A 779 29.53 -7.73 -16.57
C VAL A 779 29.44 -7.75 -15.04
N ASP A 780 28.26 -7.43 -14.52
CA ASP A 780 27.88 -7.75 -13.15
C ASP A 780 27.73 -9.27 -13.01
N ASP A 781 28.35 -9.85 -11.99
CA ASP A 781 28.14 -11.26 -11.60
C ASP A 781 28.14 -11.36 -10.08
N VAL A 782 26.97 -11.73 -9.53
CA VAL A 782 26.80 -11.98 -8.09
C VAL A 782 27.63 -13.20 -7.66
N GLY A 783 27.87 -14.16 -8.56
CA GLY A 783 28.62 -15.38 -8.30
C GLY A 783 27.74 -16.53 -7.81
N PRO A 784 28.28 -17.48 -7.01
CA PRO A 784 27.52 -18.64 -6.55
C PRO A 784 26.31 -18.22 -5.68
N PRO A 785 25.21 -19.01 -5.65
CA PRO A 785 24.01 -18.71 -4.84
C PRO A 785 24.29 -18.41 -3.36
N SER A 786 25.38 -18.95 -2.79
CA SER A 786 25.81 -18.63 -1.41
C SER A 786 26.22 -17.16 -1.18
N ASN A 787 26.37 -16.36 -2.24
CA ASN A 787 26.56 -14.91 -2.13
C ASN A 787 25.23 -14.15 -2.00
N ASP A 788 24.09 -14.79 -2.25
CA ASP A 788 22.78 -14.17 -2.16
C ASP A 788 22.32 -14.11 -0.69
N ALA A 789 22.77 -13.07 0.01
CA ALA A 789 22.32 -12.74 1.36
C ALA A 789 21.30 -11.60 1.31
N ALA A 790 20.15 -11.78 1.96
CA ALA A 790 19.00 -10.89 1.81
C ALA A 790 19.35 -9.39 1.97
N PHE A 791 20.15 -9.03 2.98
CA PHE A 791 20.47 -7.64 3.33
C PHE A 791 21.87 -7.16 2.88
N ASP A 792 22.58 -7.90 2.03
CA ASP A 792 23.95 -7.52 1.61
C ASP A 792 24.14 -7.68 0.08
N SER A 793 24.59 -6.62 -0.58
CA SER A 793 24.94 -6.61 -2.00
C SER A 793 26.38 -7.10 -2.21
N LYS A 794 26.55 -8.43 -2.27
CA LYS A 794 27.84 -9.10 -2.50
C LYS A 794 27.94 -9.65 -3.93
N GLN A 795 29.01 -9.32 -4.62
CA GLN A 795 29.26 -9.76 -6.00
C GLN A 795 30.72 -10.12 -6.23
N VAL A 796 30.98 -11.01 -7.20
CA VAL A 796 32.34 -11.37 -7.65
C VAL A 796 32.83 -10.48 -8.78
N SER A 797 31.91 -9.87 -9.54
CA SER A 797 32.22 -8.85 -10.55
C SER A 797 31.17 -7.74 -10.52
N TRP A 798 31.63 -6.53 -10.82
CA TRP A 798 30.83 -5.31 -10.92
C TRP A 798 30.95 -4.75 -12.32
N ALA A 799 29.84 -4.32 -12.90
CA ALA A 799 29.85 -3.58 -14.16
C ALA A 799 30.58 -2.25 -13.99
N ASP A 800 31.45 -1.90 -14.93
CA ASP A 800 32.15 -0.62 -14.92
C ASP A 800 31.41 0.39 -15.80
N MET A 801 30.67 1.29 -15.16
CA MET A 801 29.90 2.36 -15.79
C MET A 801 30.58 3.73 -15.67
N THR A 802 31.83 3.79 -15.20
CA THR A 802 32.52 5.06 -14.92
C THR A 802 32.70 5.93 -16.16
N ALA A 803 32.70 5.34 -17.35
CA ALA A 803 32.77 6.05 -18.63
C ALA A 803 31.55 6.98 -18.87
N LEU A 804 30.40 6.74 -18.21
CA LEU A 804 29.26 7.66 -18.26
C LEU A 804 29.60 9.05 -17.71
N ASN A 805 30.51 9.13 -16.72
CA ASN A 805 30.87 10.40 -16.06
C ASN A 805 31.63 11.38 -16.96
N VAL A 806 32.22 10.87 -18.05
CA VAL A 806 33.00 11.66 -19.00
C VAL A 806 32.28 11.84 -20.34
N MET A 807 31.00 11.48 -20.40
CA MET A 807 30.17 11.78 -21.57
C MET A 807 30.18 13.28 -21.83
N PRO A 808 30.42 13.72 -23.09
CA PRO A 808 30.37 15.13 -23.40
C PRO A 808 28.97 15.68 -23.15
N LYS A 809 28.90 16.95 -22.73
CA LYS A 809 27.61 17.61 -22.55
C LYS A 809 26.85 17.76 -23.87
N VAL A 810 25.53 17.55 -23.84
CA VAL A 810 24.60 17.69 -24.97
C VAL A 810 23.58 18.78 -24.65
N ALA A 811 23.32 19.65 -25.62
CA ALA A 811 22.26 20.64 -25.58
C ALA A 811 21.10 20.13 -26.44
N LEU A 812 19.91 20.09 -25.86
CA LEU A 812 18.68 19.71 -26.53
C LEU A 812 17.90 20.95 -26.95
N ASP A 813 17.20 20.86 -28.08
CA ASP A 813 16.17 21.82 -28.44
C ASP A 813 14.88 21.37 -27.73
N ILE A 814 14.44 22.18 -26.75
CA ILE A 814 13.32 21.84 -25.87
C ILE A 814 12.15 22.79 -26.15
N SER A 815 10.96 22.24 -26.32
CA SER A 815 9.72 23.00 -26.38
C SER A 815 8.63 22.36 -25.53
N ALA A 816 7.69 23.17 -25.04
CA ALA A 816 6.57 22.72 -24.23
C ALA A 816 5.29 23.42 -24.67
N GLN A 817 4.22 22.65 -24.84
CA GLN A 817 2.92 23.13 -25.31
C GLN A 817 1.81 22.66 -24.37
N GLY A 818 0.90 23.57 -24.01
CA GLY A 818 -0.28 23.24 -23.23
C GLY A 818 -1.23 22.34 -24.02
N GLY A 819 -1.69 21.26 -23.40
CA GLY A 819 -2.71 20.36 -23.93
C GLY A 819 -4.13 20.94 -23.83
N ALA A 820 -5.10 20.21 -24.39
CA ALA A 820 -6.50 20.64 -24.44
C ALA A 820 -7.20 20.67 -23.06
N ASP A 821 -6.63 20.02 -22.04
CA ASP A 821 -7.21 19.88 -20.70
C ASP A 821 -7.00 21.12 -19.82
N ALA A 822 -7.53 22.27 -20.26
CA ALA A 822 -7.46 23.54 -19.54
C ALA A 822 -6.04 23.94 -19.04
N GLY A 823 -5.00 23.52 -19.77
CA GLY A 823 -3.60 23.76 -19.42
C GLY A 823 -3.04 22.88 -18.30
N ARG A 824 -3.69 21.76 -17.95
CA ARG A 824 -3.23 20.79 -16.92
C ARG A 824 -2.36 19.68 -17.48
N GLU A 825 -2.44 19.47 -18.79
CA GLU A 825 -1.58 18.58 -19.55
C GLU A 825 -0.56 19.41 -20.33
N VAL A 826 0.69 18.94 -20.42
CA VAL A 826 1.76 19.59 -21.16
C VAL A 826 2.50 18.55 -21.98
N THR A 827 2.61 18.78 -23.29
CA THR A 827 3.47 18.00 -24.17
C THR A 827 4.84 18.66 -24.27
N ILE A 828 5.89 17.90 -24.00
CA ILE A 828 7.27 18.33 -23.86
C ILE A 828 8.07 17.62 -24.96
N SER A 829 8.62 18.39 -25.89
CA SER A 829 9.41 17.85 -27.00
C SER A 829 10.89 18.07 -26.74
N LEU A 830 11.67 16.99 -26.78
CA LEU A 830 13.12 16.96 -26.58
C LEU A 830 13.80 16.53 -27.89
N HIS A 831 14.30 17.48 -28.67
CA HIS A 831 15.04 17.19 -29.90
C HIS A 831 16.56 17.24 -29.67
N ASN A 832 17.28 16.24 -30.16
CA ASN A 832 18.74 16.19 -30.09
C ASN A 832 19.39 16.54 -31.44
N PRO A 833 19.84 17.78 -31.64
CA PRO A 833 20.47 18.20 -32.91
C PRO A 833 21.93 17.74 -33.04
N THR A 834 22.47 17.02 -32.06
CA THR A 834 23.90 16.68 -31.97
C THR A 834 24.17 15.22 -32.38
N PRO A 835 25.41 14.86 -32.75
CA PRO A 835 25.76 13.47 -33.04
C PRO A 835 25.98 12.60 -31.78
N ARG A 836 25.65 13.10 -30.58
CA ARG A 836 25.95 12.45 -29.28
C ARG A 836 24.65 12.07 -28.59
N ILE A 837 24.68 11.08 -27.70
CA ILE A 837 23.51 10.68 -26.90
C ILE A 837 23.26 11.71 -25.79
N ALA A 838 22.02 12.20 -25.67
CA ALA A 838 21.53 12.89 -24.47
C ALA A 838 20.88 11.85 -23.56
N PHE A 839 21.49 11.61 -22.40
CA PHE A 839 21.24 10.45 -21.58
C PHE A 839 20.48 10.81 -20.30
N PHE A 840 19.39 10.07 -20.06
CA PHE A 840 18.64 10.07 -18.81
C PHE A 840 18.02 11.43 -18.48
N GLU A 841 17.37 12.02 -19.50
CA GLU A 841 16.71 13.32 -19.46
C GLU A 841 15.39 13.24 -18.68
N ARG A 842 15.30 14.05 -17.63
CA ARG A 842 14.16 14.17 -16.74
C ARG A 842 13.47 15.51 -16.96
N ALA A 843 12.17 15.45 -17.23
CA ALA A 843 11.30 16.63 -17.29
C ALA A 843 10.56 16.85 -15.96
N GLU A 844 10.35 18.12 -15.61
CA GLU A 844 9.65 18.60 -14.41
C GLU A 844 8.68 19.72 -14.78
N LEU A 845 7.41 19.62 -14.39
CA LEU A 845 6.40 20.66 -14.59
C LEU A 845 6.39 21.63 -13.40
N LEU A 846 6.48 22.93 -13.68
CA LEU A 846 6.65 23.98 -12.66
C LEU A 846 5.61 25.09 -12.83
N SER A 847 5.25 25.74 -11.71
CA SER A 847 4.37 26.92 -11.70
C SER A 847 5.09 28.23 -12.03
N SER A 848 6.41 28.28 -11.82
CA SER A 848 7.28 29.40 -12.19
C SER A 848 8.70 28.88 -12.50
N PRO A 849 9.60 29.67 -13.11
CA PRO A 849 10.93 29.19 -13.50
C PRO A 849 11.79 28.67 -12.35
N LEU A 850 11.53 29.15 -11.12
CA LEU A 850 12.26 28.80 -9.90
C LEU A 850 11.45 27.91 -8.95
N ALA A 851 10.24 27.52 -9.33
CA ALA A 851 9.40 26.67 -8.49
C ALA A 851 9.97 25.25 -8.38
N ASP A 852 9.58 24.57 -7.31
CA ASP A 852 9.68 23.11 -7.27
C ASP A 852 8.70 22.49 -8.27
N GLU A 853 8.93 21.22 -8.60
CA GLU A 853 8.00 20.41 -9.37
C GLU A 853 6.62 20.38 -8.70
N ILE A 854 5.58 20.50 -9.52
CA ILE A 854 4.20 20.33 -9.07
C ILE A 854 4.00 18.84 -8.77
N LEU A 855 3.56 18.50 -7.57
CA LEU A 855 3.33 17.13 -7.12
C LEU A 855 1.94 17.02 -6.47
N PRO A 856 1.27 15.85 -6.56
CA PRO A 856 1.66 14.67 -7.36
C PRO A 856 1.61 14.97 -8.86
N ILE A 857 2.23 14.11 -9.68
CA ILE A 857 2.39 14.30 -11.12
C ILE A 857 2.41 12.96 -11.85
N GLU A 858 1.76 12.90 -13.00
CA GLU A 858 1.82 11.76 -13.91
C GLU A 858 2.54 12.16 -15.20
N TYR A 859 3.49 11.36 -15.63
CA TYR A 859 4.12 11.48 -16.95
C TYR A 859 3.94 10.17 -17.69
N ASP A 860 3.61 10.18 -18.98
CA ASP A 860 3.58 8.98 -19.81
C ASP A 860 4.95 8.27 -19.87
N ASP A 861 6.02 9.04 -19.91
CA ASP A 861 7.42 8.62 -19.80
C ASP A 861 8.31 9.71 -19.17
N ASN A 862 9.45 9.33 -18.61
CA ASN A 862 10.44 10.27 -18.07
C ASN A 862 11.79 9.57 -17.88
N TYR A 863 12.86 10.32 -17.56
CA TYR A 863 14.24 9.80 -17.57
C TYR A 863 14.60 9.14 -18.91
N VAL A 864 14.22 9.78 -20.00
CA VAL A 864 14.34 9.27 -21.38
C VAL A 864 15.77 9.43 -21.91
N THR A 865 16.10 8.70 -22.97
CA THR A 865 17.36 8.88 -23.70
C THR A 865 17.04 9.37 -25.12
N VAL A 866 17.61 10.52 -25.51
CA VAL A 866 17.38 11.10 -26.83
C VAL A 866 18.60 10.83 -27.71
N PHE A 867 18.46 9.93 -28.68
CA PHE A 867 19.52 9.56 -29.61
C PHE A 867 19.80 10.66 -30.64
N PRO A 868 20.97 10.62 -31.31
CA PRO A 868 21.35 11.63 -32.31
C PRO A 868 20.30 11.86 -33.39
N GLY A 869 19.88 13.11 -33.57
CA GLY A 869 18.91 13.53 -34.59
C GLY A 869 17.46 13.17 -34.29
N GLU A 870 17.17 12.50 -33.17
CA GLU A 870 15.82 12.09 -32.80
C GLU A 870 15.11 13.14 -31.93
N THR A 871 13.79 13.00 -31.86
CA THR A 871 12.92 13.76 -30.96
C THR A 871 12.15 12.77 -30.09
N VAL A 872 12.13 13.02 -28.78
CA VAL A 872 11.28 12.30 -27.84
C VAL A 872 10.24 13.26 -27.30
N GLU A 873 8.99 12.81 -27.24
CA GLU A 873 7.89 13.56 -26.62
C GLU A 873 7.54 12.92 -25.28
N ILE A 874 7.26 13.78 -24.29
CA ILE A 874 6.80 13.41 -22.96
C ILE A 874 5.54 14.22 -22.69
N THR A 875 4.48 13.58 -22.22
CA THR A 875 3.27 14.23 -21.77
C THR A 875 3.17 14.15 -20.26
N GLY A 876 3.21 15.31 -19.60
CA GLY A 876 2.99 15.45 -18.15
C GLY A 876 1.59 15.97 -17.83
N ARG A 877 0.97 15.44 -16.78
CA ARG A 877 -0.36 15.83 -16.30
C ARG A 877 -0.33 16.09 -14.81
N VAL A 878 -0.75 17.30 -14.42
CA VAL A 878 -0.95 17.65 -13.00
C VAL A 878 -2.41 17.42 -12.59
N PRO A 879 -2.69 17.19 -11.29
CA PRO A 879 -4.05 17.18 -10.78
C PRO A 879 -4.82 18.47 -11.09
N GLY A 880 -6.14 18.37 -11.17
CA GLY A 880 -7.03 19.52 -11.35
C GLY A 880 -6.98 20.51 -10.17
N SER A 881 -6.65 20.03 -8.98
CA SER A 881 -6.38 20.84 -7.79
C SER A 881 -4.92 21.31 -7.78
N GLY A 882 -4.67 22.57 -7.41
CA GLY A 882 -3.32 23.15 -7.32
C GLY A 882 -2.92 24.02 -8.52
N PRO A 883 -1.65 24.46 -8.59
CA PRO A 883 -1.17 25.39 -9.62
C PRO A 883 -1.13 24.73 -11.00
N ALA A 884 -1.45 25.49 -12.05
CA ALA A 884 -1.26 25.04 -13.42
C ALA A 884 0.23 25.12 -13.80
N PRO A 885 0.73 24.20 -14.64
CA PRO A 885 2.08 24.25 -15.16
C PRO A 885 2.23 25.43 -16.13
N ALA A 886 3.26 26.24 -15.92
CA ALA A 886 3.61 27.37 -16.80
C ALA A 886 5.04 27.25 -17.35
N TRP A 887 5.85 26.36 -16.77
CA TRP A 887 7.24 26.16 -17.13
C TRP A 887 7.60 24.68 -17.06
N VAL A 888 8.60 24.29 -17.86
CA VAL A 888 9.19 22.95 -17.83
C VAL A 888 10.68 23.09 -17.55
N ARG A 889 11.19 22.30 -16.61
CA ARG A 889 12.62 22.13 -16.38
C ARG A 889 13.04 20.75 -16.88
N VAL A 890 14.08 20.71 -17.70
CA VAL A 890 14.68 19.47 -18.20
C VAL A 890 16.10 19.37 -17.69
N THR A 891 16.45 18.23 -17.10
CA THR A 891 17.78 17.91 -16.57
C THR A 891 18.17 16.50 -16.96
N GLY A 892 19.40 16.27 -17.39
CA GLY A 892 19.88 14.92 -17.75
C GLY A 892 21.31 14.67 -17.27
N TYR A 893 21.74 13.42 -17.36
CA TYR A 893 23.04 12.99 -16.83
C TYR A 893 24.21 13.72 -17.51
N ASN A 894 24.11 13.88 -18.84
CA ASN A 894 25.07 14.64 -19.64
C ASN A 894 24.43 15.85 -20.35
N SER A 895 23.33 16.39 -19.87
CA SER A 895 22.83 17.71 -20.30
C SER A 895 23.00 18.74 -19.20
N ALA A 896 22.74 20.01 -19.50
CA ALA A 896 22.66 21.09 -18.51
C ALA A 896 21.18 21.40 -18.24
N PRO A 897 20.81 21.74 -17.00
CA PRO A 897 19.44 22.13 -16.69
C PRO A 897 18.95 23.27 -17.59
N THR A 898 17.83 23.05 -18.27
CA THR A 898 17.20 24.03 -19.15
C THR A 898 15.76 24.24 -18.72
N VAL A 899 15.32 25.51 -18.65
CA VAL A 899 13.96 25.88 -18.25
C VAL A 899 13.29 26.63 -19.40
N VAL A 900 12.15 26.14 -19.86
CA VAL A 900 11.38 26.74 -20.96
C VAL A 900 9.95 27.05 -20.52
N GLN A 901 9.33 28.04 -21.14
CA GLN A 901 7.94 28.39 -20.90
C GLN A 901 7.01 27.40 -21.62
N VAL A 902 5.86 27.10 -21.01
CA VAL A 902 4.77 26.37 -21.68
C VAL A 902 3.98 27.37 -22.54
N HIS A 903 3.82 27.06 -23.82
CA HIS A 903 3.12 27.89 -24.81
C HIS A 903 1.68 27.47 -25.05
#